data_AF-A0A1Q7ELI1-F1
#
_entry.id   AF-A0A1Q7ELI1-F1
#
_cell.length_a   1.000
_cell.length_b   1.000
_cell.length_c   1.000
_cell.angle_alpha   90.00
_cell.angle_beta   90.00
_cell.angle_gamma   90.00
#
_symmetry.space_group_name_H-M   'P 1'
#
loop_
_entity.id
_entity.type
_entity.pdbx_description
1 polymer ?
#
loop_
_entity_poly.entity_id
_entity_poly.type
_entity_poly.pdbx_seq_one_letter_code
_entity_poly.pdbx_strand_id
1 'polypeptide(L)'
;MPSAHGARFVIAVVVLLTLTGPSQIFANVPDFTGVDEAARDAVASGEIPGVVVLVGRGDETLYHRAWGWRTLVPTPVPMTIDTIFDIASLTKPLGTTIAVMALVDRGALKLDAPLGSYLREFRGRPFEQVTIHRILTHSAGFPALPPNGTLNGGFPAAARALAQRPLDYPPGTGFQYSDTGFILLGEVVRRVSGEPLDRYLERILVRPLGLRDTTFRPSGVMRARVAPTEFQNGALLQGQVHDPRARLLGGVAGHAGMFSTTDDLARICRMLLDGGELDGRRVLRDSTVRTMWARAPDVDGARALGWDMSSSFSRAMAPFFPPESVGHTGFTGTAVWIDPPTRTYMIVLTNRVHPSGGGAARIRELRIRVAAAVGAALFLPPSLPVSVASATGPAADEGDTGDGTLPMLPSRAAGVVRTGLDVLVAQNFAPFQGHAVGLITNQTGIDARGRRAIDLFASAPGARLVAIFSPEHGLTGDATTEVPHGRDALTGVPIWSLYGPARRPTPEMLRGVSVLVFDIQDIGVRYYTYLTTLVYVMEEAGRRGIPVVVLDRPNPITGRIVEGPVMDPDLRSFTAPHELPVRTGLTIGEFARMVAAERKLPVSLTVVPVAGWERSRWYDETGLPWVNPSPNIRSVTEALLYSGIGLLEGTNLSVGRGTDTPFELVGAPWIDPHALADALNAQRLPGVRFEPVMFTPTDDNYARVTCWGVRLAVTDRAAVRPVTVAFAVAGALRTQHRDQFRPENIQLLLVHRPTMWAFLRSEPLDRLVGWAEMERASFLNRRASYLIYP
;
A
#
# COMPACT_ATOMS: atom_id res chain seq x y z
N MET A 1 43.16 -50.26 62.76
CA MET A 1 44.58 -50.10 62.36
C MET A 1 45.21 -51.49 62.33
N PRO A 2 46.06 -51.87 61.35
CA PRO A 2 46.97 -51.01 60.59
C PRO A 2 47.02 -51.20 59.04
N SER A 3 47.52 -50.14 58.40
CA SER A 3 48.33 -49.99 57.18
C SER A 3 48.08 -50.82 55.90
N ALA A 4 47.59 -50.07 54.90
CA ALA A 4 48.26 -49.70 53.64
C ALA A 4 48.61 -50.76 52.56
N HIS A 5 48.04 -50.46 51.39
CA HIS A 5 48.41 -50.84 50.02
C HIS A 5 48.13 -52.28 49.57
N GLY A 6 47.22 -52.41 48.60
CA GLY A 6 46.99 -53.63 47.84
C GLY A 6 46.02 -53.38 46.69
N ALA A 7 46.56 -53.29 45.48
CA ALA A 7 45.81 -53.24 44.24
C ALA A 7 45.06 -54.56 43.98
N ARG A 8 43.85 -54.48 43.39
CA ARG A 8 43.44 -55.19 42.14
C ARG A 8 41.92 -55.14 41.90
N PHE A 9 41.59 -54.65 40.71
CA PHE A 9 40.50 -55.01 39.79
C PHE A 9 39.14 -55.53 40.33
N VAL A 10 38.07 -54.78 40.03
CA VAL A 10 36.78 -55.33 39.57
C VAL A 10 36.21 -54.43 38.46
N ILE A 11 35.75 -55.09 37.40
CA ILE A 11 35.13 -54.58 36.18
C ILE A 11 33.83 -53.81 36.49
N ALA A 12 33.62 -52.64 35.87
CA ALA A 12 32.35 -51.94 35.88
C ALA A 12 31.89 -51.63 34.45
N VAL A 13 30.70 -52.12 34.13
CA VAL A 13 29.97 -51.95 32.88
C VAL A 13 29.63 -50.47 32.67
N VAL A 14 30.01 -49.91 31.52
CA VAL A 14 29.69 -48.54 31.10
C VAL A 14 28.28 -48.54 30.49
N VAL A 15 27.33 -47.92 31.18
CA VAL A 15 26.05 -47.49 30.60
C VAL A 15 26.25 -46.06 30.10
N LEU A 16 26.20 -45.89 28.78
CA LEU A 16 26.32 -44.61 28.09
C LEU A 16 24.99 -43.85 28.21
N LEU A 17 24.88 -42.95 29.19
CA LEU A 17 23.83 -41.93 29.24
C LEU A 17 24.20 -40.80 28.28
N THR A 18 23.58 -40.78 27.10
CA THR A 18 23.66 -39.65 26.18
C THR A 18 22.95 -38.45 26.79
N LEU A 19 23.73 -37.51 27.34
CA LEU A 19 23.27 -36.16 27.68
C LEU A 19 22.88 -35.43 26.40
N THR A 20 21.58 -35.38 26.10
CA THR A 20 21.01 -34.41 25.16
C THR A 20 21.11 -33.03 25.79
N GLY A 21 22.12 -32.25 25.39
CA GLY A 21 22.16 -30.82 25.71
C GLY A 21 20.98 -30.10 25.05
N PRO A 22 20.43 -29.03 25.67
CA PRO A 22 19.40 -28.24 25.02
C PRO A 22 20.00 -27.60 23.76
N SER A 23 19.44 -27.93 22.61
CA SER A 23 19.68 -27.25 21.34
C SER A 23 19.45 -25.75 21.55
N GLN A 24 20.51 -24.95 21.47
CA GLN A 24 20.37 -23.50 21.41
C GLN A 24 19.59 -23.17 20.13
N ILE A 25 18.33 -22.79 20.29
CA ILE A 25 17.57 -22.10 19.26
C ILE A 25 18.33 -20.79 19.04
N PHE A 26 19.05 -20.67 17.92
CA PHE A 26 19.55 -19.37 17.48
C PHE A 26 18.33 -18.46 17.29
N ALA A 27 18.13 -17.51 18.20
CA ALA A 27 17.16 -16.46 18.00
C ALA A 27 17.56 -15.70 16.73
N ASN A 28 16.70 -15.70 15.72
CA ASN A 28 16.92 -14.90 14.51
C ASN A 28 17.01 -13.43 14.94
N VAL A 29 18.22 -12.86 14.90
CA VAL A 29 18.44 -11.44 15.12
C VAL A 29 17.78 -10.69 13.97
N PRO A 30 16.86 -9.74 14.23
CA PRO A 30 16.22 -8.98 13.16
C PRO A 30 17.25 -8.24 12.29
N ASP A 31 17.11 -8.33 10.96
CA ASP A 31 18.00 -7.69 10.00
C ASP A 31 17.53 -6.26 9.69
N PHE A 32 18.31 -5.27 10.12
CA PHE A 32 18.06 -3.85 9.88
C PHE A 32 18.95 -3.23 8.79
N THR A 33 19.59 -4.03 7.93
CA THR A 33 20.39 -3.52 6.80
C THR A 33 19.60 -2.58 5.89
N GLY A 34 18.31 -2.85 5.65
CA GLY A 34 17.44 -1.95 4.89
C GLY A 34 17.25 -0.57 5.54
N VAL A 35 17.34 -0.48 6.87
CA VAL A 35 17.34 0.81 7.58
C VAL A 35 18.68 1.53 7.37
N ASP A 36 19.80 0.80 7.45
CA ASP A 36 21.14 1.36 7.17
C ASP A 36 21.22 1.95 5.76
N GLU A 37 20.71 1.23 4.77
CA GLU A 37 20.70 1.65 3.37
C GLU A 37 19.82 2.87 3.14
N ALA A 38 18.58 2.84 3.64
CA ALA A 38 17.66 3.97 3.49
C ALA A 38 18.25 5.26 4.08
N ALA A 39 18.85 5.18 5.27
CA ALA A 39 19.47 6.33 5.92
C ALA A 39 20.75 6.80 5.19
N ARG A 40 21.62 5.86 4.78
CA ARG A 40 22.85 6.19 4.05
C ARG A 40 22.55 6.84 2.70
N ASP A 41 21.60 6.30 1.94
CA ASP A 41 21.23 6.80 0.62
C ASP A 41 20.59 8.19 0.70
N ALA A 42 19.72 8.42 1.70
CA ALA A 42 19.11 9.73 1.90
C ALA A 42 20.14 10.81 2.26
N VAL A 43 21.17 10.47 3.03
CA VAL A 43 22.29 11.38 3.31
C VAL A 43 23.15 11.59 2.06
N ALA A 44 23.55 10.51 1.38
CA ALA A 44 24.46 10.57 0.24
C ALA A 44 23.88 11.33 -0.96
N SER A 45 22.57 11.20 -1.19
CA SER A 45 21.86 11.90 -2.27
C SER A 45 21.53 13.36 -1.96
N GLY A 46 21.81 13.85 -0.74
CA GLY A 46 21.41 15.18 -0.30
C GLY A 46 19.90 15.34 -0.11
N GLU A 47 19.20 14.23 0.16
CA GLU A 47 17.78 14.24 0.54
C GLU A 47 17.58 14.92 1.90
N ILE A 48 18.48 14.58 2.83
CA ILE A 48 18.56 15.13 4.17
C ILE A 48 20.03 15.33 4.56
N PRO A 49 20.34 16.24 5.50
CA PRO A 49 21.70 16.36 6.03
C PRO A 49 22.11 15.16 6.89
N GLY A 50 21.22 14.73 7.80
CA GLY A 50 21.46 13.60 8.67
C GLY A 50 20.21 13.10 9.39
N VAL A 51 20.33 11.90 9.95
CA VAL A 51 19.23 11.17 10.60
C VAL A 51 19.75 10.30 11.74
N VAL A 52 18.95 10.16 12.79
CA VAL A 52 19.09 9.13 13.82
C VAL A 52 17.84 8.25 13.78
N VAL A 53 18.02 6.93 13.69
CA VAL A 53 16.91 5.96 13.73
C VAL A 53 17.09 5.05 14.94
N LEU A 54 16.01 4.85 15.69
CA LEU A 54 15.92 3.88 16.77
C LEU A 54 14.71 2.98 16.57
N VAL A 55 14.90 1.68 16.76
CA VAL A 55 13.84 0.66 16.78
C VAL A 55 13.95 -0.12 18.08
N GLY A 56 12.85 -0.24 18.80
CA GLY A 56 12.79 -0.99 20.06
C GLY A 56 11.58 -1.93 20.13
N ARG A 57 11.67 -2.91 21.04
CA ARG A 57 10.60 -3.83 21.39
C ARG A 57 10.60 -4.05 22.90
N GLY A 58 9.57 -3.56 23.58
CA GLY A 58 9.56 -3.48 25.05
C GLY A 58 10.77 -2.68 25.54
N ASP A 59 11.56 -3.24 26.45
CA ASP A 59 12.79 -2.62 26.96
C ASP A 59 14.01 -2.81 26.07
N GLU A 60 13.92 -3.66 25.05
CA GLU A 60 15.03 -3.97 24.17
C GLU A 60 15.17 -2.91 23.06
N THR A 61 16.39 -2.38 22.90
CA THR A 61 16.75 -1.57 21.73
C THR A 61 17.31 -2.49 20.66
N LEU A 62 16.52 -2.74 19.61
CA LEU A 62 16.87 -3.65 18.52
C LEU A 62 17.80 -3.00 17.51
N TYR A 63 17.69 -1.68 17.36
CA TYR A 63 18.49 -0.90 16.42
C TYR A 63 18.62 0.55 16.89
N HIS A 64 19.82 1.13 16.83
CA HIS A 64 20.04 2.54 17.15
C HIS A 64 21.30 3.07 16.46
N ARG A 65 21.15 3.91 15.44
CA ARG A 65 22.28 4.43 14.65
C ARG A 65 22.02 5.84 14.11
N ALA A 66 23.11 6.51 13.76
CA ALA A 66 23.13 7.88 13.24
C ALA A 66 23.90 7.94 11.91
N TRP A 67 23.43 8.78 10.97
CA TRP A 67 24.06 9.01 9.67
C TRP A 67 24.09 10.48 9.31
N GLY A 68 25.09 10.84 8.50
CA GLY A 68 25.22 12.16 7.93
C GLY A 68 25.67 13.20 8.93
N TRP A 69 25.09 14.38 8.83
CA TRP A 69 25.59 15.59 9.44
C TRP A 69 24.54 16.24 10.33
N ARG A 70 24.90 16.45 11.60
CA ARG A 70 24.13 17.30 12.53
C ARG A 70 24.05 18.74 12.01
N THR A 71 25.16 19.22 11.44
CA THR A 71 25.29 20.56 10.87
C THR A 71 26.07 20.45 9.57
N LEU A 72 25.59 21.04 8.48
CA LEU A 72 26.36 21.21 7.23
C LEU A 72 27.12 22.54 7.18
N VAL A 73 26.53 23.59 7.76
CA VAL A 73 27.02 24.98 7.69
C VAL A 73 26.81 25.67 9.05
N PRO A 74 27.70 26.58 9.48
CA PRO A 74 28.90 27.03 8.76
C PRO A 74 30.02 25.98 8.70
N THR A 75 30.04 25.04 9.66
CA THR A 75 31.02 23.96 9.71
C THR A 75 30.31 22.61 9.76
N PRO A 76 30.73 21.64 8.92
CA PRO A 76 30.24 20.27 9.00
C PRO A 76 30.51 19.64 10.37
N VAL A 77 29.45 19.12 11.00
CA VAL A 77 29.53 18.37 12.27
C VAL A 77 28.81 17.04 12.06
N PRO A 78 29.45 15.88 12.30
CA PRO A 78 28.82 14.58 12.15
C PRO A 78 27.58 14.42 13.02
N MET A 79 26.61 13.65 12.51
CA MET A 79 25.44 13.23 13.27
C MET A 79 25.83 12.17 14.30
N THR A 80 25.27 12.28 15.51
CA THR A 80 25.50 11.33 16.61
C THR A 80 24.17 10.93 17.23
N ILE A 81 24.09 9.75 17.85
CA ILE A 81 22.86 9.22 18.46
C ILE A 81 22.32 10.10 19.61
N ASP A 82 23.19 10.87 20.26
CA ASP A 82 22.85 11.82 21.32
C ASP A 82 22.48 13.22 20.79
N THR A 83 22.29 13.36 19.48
CA THR A 83 21.86 14.63 18.86
C THR A 83 20.42 14.94 19.26
N ILE A 84 20.20 16.19 19.67
CA ILE A 84 18.88 16.68 20.08
C ILE A 84 18.21 17.34 18.89
N PHE A 85 16.98 16.93 18.57
CA PHE A 85 16.23 17.46 17.43
C PHE A 85 15.06 18.31 17.90
N ASP A 86 14.72 19.36 17.16
CA ASP A 86 13.36 19.90 17.19
C ASP A 86 12.42 18.82 16.63
N ILE A 87 11.57 18.26 17.49
CA ILE A 87 10.69 17.15 17.12
C ILE A 87 9.39 17.61 16.44
N ALA A 88 9.22 18.92 16.27
CA ALA A 88 8.08 19.55 15.62
C ALA A 88 6.75 18.99 16.14
N SER A 89 5.86 18.55 15.24
CA SER A 89 4.53 18.06 15.61
C SER A 89 4.49 16.76 16.41
N LEU A 90 5.62 16.05 16.60
CA LEU A 90 5.66 14.98 17.60
C LEU A 90 5.37 15.49 19.02
N THR A 91 5.53 16.80 19.26
CA THR A 91 5.08 17.49 20.48
C THR A 91 3.60 17.24 20.81
N LYS A 92 2.75 17.05 19.78
CA LYS A 92 1.31 16.81 19.95
C LYS A 92 1.05 15.52 20.74
N PRO A 93 1.36 14.32 20.21
CA PRO A 93 1.14 13.08 20.95
C PRO A 93 2.07 12.90 22.14
N LEU A 94 3.35 13.29 22.03
CA LEU A 94 4.38 12.98 23.04
C LEU A 94 4.49 14.01 24.16
N GLY A 95 3.76 15.12 24.07
CA GLY A 95 3.72 16.16 25.08
C GLY A 95 2.29 16.55 25.43
N THR A 96 1.63 17.28 24.53
CA THR A 96 0.32 17.90 24.81
C THR A 96 -0.76 16.88 25.11
N THR A 97 -0.84 15.80 24.34
CA THR A 97 -1.80 14.72 24.59
C THR A 97 -1.54 14.07 25.94
N ILE A 98 -0.29 13.74 26.28
CA ILE A 98 0.05 13.18 27.61
C ILE A 98 -0.35 14.15 28.72
N ALA A 99 -0.09 15.44 28.57
CA ALA A 99 -0.48 16.46 29.54
C ALA A 99 -2.00 16.54 29.72
N VAL A 100 -2.76 16.53 28.63
CA VAL A 100 -4.24 16.51 28.67
C VAL A 100 -4.74 15.24 29.34
N MET A 101 -4.21 14.07 28.96
CA MET A 101 -4.64 12.78 29.51
C MET A 101 -4.26 12.61 30.98
N ALA A 102 -3.16 13.20 31.44
CA ALA A 102 -2.81 13.24 32.86
C ALA A 102 -3.79 14.09 33.70
N LEU A 103 -4.37 15.14 33.10
CA LEU A 103 -5.45 15.91 33.73
C LEU A 103 -6.78 15.15 33.72
N VAL A 104 -7.05 14.35 32.67
CA VAL A 104 -8.17 13.41 32.62
C VAL A 104 -8.07 12.38 33.74
N ASP A 105 -6.88 11.79 33.92
CA ASP A 105 -6.60 10.81 34.97
C ASP A 105 -6.86 11.31 36.39
N ARG A 106 -6.69 12.62 36.60
CA ARG A 106 -6.92 13.30 37.89
C ARG A 106 -8.36 13.80 38.04
N GLY A 107 -9.22 13.58 37.05
CA GLY A 107 -10.59 14.10 37.01
C GLY A 107 -10.69 15.62 36.82
N ALA A 108 -9.57 16.30 36.52
CA ALA A 108 -9.52 17.75 36.32
C ALA A 108 -9.99 18.16 34.92
N LEU A 109 -9.95 17.23 33.96
CA LEU A 109 -10.44 17.41 32.59
C LEU A 109 -11.32 16.23 32.20
N LYS A 110 -12.36 16.47 31.40
CA LYS A 110 -13.22 15.46 30.78
C LYS A 110 -13.11 15.55 29.27
N LEU A 111 -12.94 14.40 28.60
CA LEU A 111 -12.78 14.32 27.15
C LEU A 111 -13.99 14.87 26.38
N ASP A 112 -15.20 14.53 26.84
CA ASP A 112 -16.45 14.94 26.19
C ASP A 112 -16.93 16.34 26.61
N ALA A 113 -16.20 17.00 27.52
CA ALA A 113 -16.55 18.36 27.89
C ALA A 113 -16.23 19.34 26.75
N PRO A 114 -17.11 20.31 26.48
CA PRO A 114 -16.82 21.39 25.53
C PRO A 114 -15.60 22.21 25.96
N LEU A 115 -14.86 22.74 24.98
CA LEU A 115 -13.70 23.61 25.20
C LEU A 115 -14.05 24.82 26.09
N GLY A 116 -15.27 25.36 25.94
CA GLY A 116 -15.81 26.45 26.74
C GLY A 116 -15.89 26.21 28.25
N SER A 117 -15.82 24.94 28.68
CA SER A 117 -15.74 24.57 30.11
C SER A 117 -14.39 24.97 30.72
N TYR A 118 -13.32 25.03 29.92
CA TYR A 118 -11.96 25.33 30.38
C TYR A 118 -11.46 26.68 29.86
N LEU A 119 -11.86 27.07 28.65
CA LEU A 119 -11.55 28.37 28.04
C LEU A 119 -12.84 29.19 27.88
N ARG A 120 -13.10 30.12 28.81
CA ARG A 120 -14.34 30.93 28.81
C ARG A 120 -14.63 31.67 27.51
N GLU A 121 -13.58 31.98 26.74
CA GLU A 121 -13.65 32.63 25.42
C GLU A 121 -14.41 31.78 24.40
N PHE A 122 -14.44 30.46 24.58
CA PHE A 122 -15.10 29.49 23.69
C PHE A 122 -16.45 29.00 24.27
N ARG A 123 -17.13 29.82 25.08
CA ARG A 123 -18.50 29.53 25.53
C ARG A 123 -19.51 29.98 24.49
N GLY A 124 -20.60 29.22 24.36
CA GLY A 124 -21.74 29.54 23.49
C GLY A 124 -21.93 28.55 22.35
N ARG A 125 -23.10 28.65 21.71
CA ARG A 125 -23.60 27.72 20.67
C ARG A 125 -22.58 27.28 19.61
N PRO A 126 -21.73 28.16 19.04
CA PRO A 126 -20.77 27.76 18.01
C PRO A 126 -19.75 26.71 18.46
N PHE A 127 -19.46 26.65 19.76
CA PHE A 127 -18.39 25.81 20.32
C PHE A 127 -18.92 24.72 21.27
N GLU A 128 -20.24 24.59 21.44
CA GLU A 128 -20.86 23.58 22.33
C GLU A 128 -20.45 22.16 21.96
N GLN A 129 -20.19 21.90 20.67
CA GLN A 129 -19.79 20.60 20.16
C GLN A 129 -18.27 20.44 19.97
N VAL A 130 -17.47 21.46 20.31
CA VAL A 130 -16.02 21.40 20.27
C VAL A 130 -15.53 20.79 21.58
N THR A 131 -15.43 19.46 21.63
CA THR A 131 -14.98 18.74 22.83
C THR A 131 -13.46 18.53 22.84
N ILE A 132 -12.89 18.26 24.01
CA ILE A 132 -11.45 17.95 24.12
C ILE A 132 -11.09 16.70 23.30
N HIS A 133 -11.96 15.68 23.29
CA HIS A 133 -11.85 14.51 22.43
C HIS A 133 -11.68 14.92 20.95
N ARG A 134 -12.60 15.74 20.43
CA ARG A 134 -12.58 16.17 19.02
C ARG A 134 -11.37 17.01 18.65
N ILE A 135 -10.81 17.76 19.62
CA ILE A 135 -9.56 18.48 19.38
C ILE A 135 -8.38 17.51 19.27
N LEU A 136 -8.29 16.52 20.16
CA LEU A 136 -7.25 15.47 20.14
C LEU A 136 -7.33 14.60 18.88
N THR A 137 -8.50 14.43 18.29
CA THR A 137 -8.73 13.62 17.08
C THR A 137 -8.80 14.45 15.80
N HIS A 138 -8.55 15.77 15.86
CA HIS A 138 -8.60 16.69 14.70
C HIS A 138 -9.97 16.73 13.98
N SER A 139 -11.06 16.54 14.72
CA SER A 139 -12.45 16.61 14.24
C SER A 139 -13.23 17.76 14.87
N ALA A 140 -12.55 18.74 15.47
CA ALA A 140 -13.15 19.88 16.16
C ALA A 140 -13.64 21.02 15.23
N GLY A 141 -13.34 20.99 13.93
CA GLY A 141 -13.69 22.08 13.01
C GLY A 141 -12.75 23.28 13.02
N PHE A 142 -11.71 23.29 13.85
CA PHE A 142 -10.75 24.40 13.87
C PHE A 142 -9.89 24.45 12.61
N PRO A 143 -9.58 25.66 12.09
CA PRO A 143 -8.72 25.80 10.91
C PRO A 143 -7.35 25.13 11.13
N ALA A 144 -6.76 24.64 10.05
CA ALA A 144 -5.48 23.93 10.08
C ALA A 144 -4.38 24.73 10.80
N LEU A 145 -4.28 26.03 10.49
CA LEU A 145 -3.29 26.94 11.07
C LEU A 145 -3.96 28.26 11.48
N PRO A 146 -3.61 28.83 12.65
CA PRO A 146 -4.04 30.18 12.97
C PRO A 146 -3.23 31.19 12.13
N PRO A 147 -3.81 32.34 11.74
CA PRO A 147 -3.02 33.44 11.19
C PRO A 147 -1.96 33.91 12.19
N ASN A 148 -0.75 34.25 11.72
CA ASN A 148 0.36 34.60 12.61
C ASN A 148 0.02 35.76 13.56
N GLY A 149 -0.66 36.80 13.06
CA GLY A 149 -1.06 37.96 13.87
C GLY A 149 -1.96 37.64 15.04
N THR A 150 -2.69 36.52 15.00
CA THR A 150 -3.60 36.08 16.07
C THR A 150 -2.85 35.65 17.33
N LEU A 151 -1.57 35.28 17.22
CA LEU A 151 -0.76 34.77 18.33
C LEU A 151 0.19 35.81 18.95
N ASN A 152 0.41 36.95 18.29
CA ASN A 152 1.41 37.96 18.68
C ASN A 152 1.28 38.46 20.13
N GLY A 153 0.06 38.52 20.67
CA GLY A 153 -0.19 38.98 22.05
C GLY A 153 -0.05 37.90 23.12
N GLY A 154 0.29 36.65 22.74
CA GLY A 154 0.31 35.51 23.66
C GLY A 154 -1.05 35.20 24.29
N PHE A 155 -1.09 34.24 25.21
CA PHE A 155 -2.30 33.97 26.00
C PHE A 155 -2.41 34.95 27.19
N PRO A 156 -3.63 35.43 27.53
CA PRO A 156 -4.94 35.00 27.03
C PRO A 156 -5.46 35.75 25.78
N ALA A 157 -4.71 36.72 25.24
CA ALA A 157 -5.17 37.50 24.07
C ALA A 157 -5.41 36.63 22.83
N ALA A 158 -4.53 35.65 22.58
CA ALA A 158 -4.66 34.68 21.50
C ALA A 158 -5.96 33.87 21.59
N ALA A 159 -6.39 33.44 22.79
CA ALA A 159 -7.65 32.72 22.97
C ALA A 159 -8.86 33.57 22.54
N ARG A 160 -8.88 34.87 22.91
CA ARG A 160 -9.95 35.79 22.49
C ARG A 160 -9.97 35.98 20.99
N ALA A 161 -8.82 36.17 20.38
CA ALA A 161 -8.71 36.38 18.94
C ALA A 161 -9.08 35.13 18.14
N LEU A 162 -8.74 33.93 18.63
CA LEU A 162 -9.14 32.66 18.03
C LEU A 162 -10.64 32.39 18.17
N ALA A 163 -11.25 32.72 19.31
CA ALA A 163 -12.69 32.54 19.54
C ALA A 163 -13.58 33.43 18.64
N GLN A 164 -13.04 34.50 18.06
CA GLN A 164 -13.75 35.34 17.09
C GLN A 164 -13.76 34.76 15.67
N ARG A 165 -13.06 33.65 15.42
CA ARG A 165 -12.98 33.03 14.10
C ARG A 165 -14.02 31.91 13.98
N PRO A 166 -14.65 31.74 12.80
CA PRO A 166 -15.52 30.61 12.55
C PRO A 166 -14.72 29.30 12.51
N LEU A 167 -15.43 28.19 12.76
CA LEU A 167 -14.95 26.85 12.45
C LEU A 167 -15.03 26.63 10.94
N ASP A 168 -14.09 25.89 10.36
CA ASP A 168 -14.06 25.54 8.93
C ASP A 168 -15.20 24.57 8.55
N TYR A 169 -15.65 23.74 9.50
CA TYR A 169 -16.74 22.79 9.35
C TYR A 169 -17.37 22.44 10.72
N PRO A 170 -18.59 21.86 10.77
CA PRO A 170 -19.21 21.46 12.02
C PRO A 170 -18.38 20.41 12.81
N PRO A 171 -18.23 20.54 14.14
CA PRO A 171 -17.48 19.56 14.92
C PRO A 171 -18.05 18.13 14.78
N GLY A 172 -17.16 17.16 14.54
CA GLY A 172 -17.49 15.75 14.37
C GLY A 172 -17.91 15.33 12.95
N THR A 173 -18.10 16.26 12.01
CA THR A 173 -18.55 15.93 10.63
C THR A 173 -17.41 15.85 9.62
N GLY A 174 -16.18 16.11 10.02
CA GLY A 174 -15.01 16.11 9.14
C GLY A 174 -13.70 15.98 9.88
N PHE A 175 -12.62 15.79 9.12
CA PHE A 175 -11.26 15.70 9.62
C PHE A 175 -10.41 16.81 9.01
N GLN A 176 -9.69 17.54 9.86
CA GLN A 176 -8.69 18.51 9.42
C GLN A 176 -7.57 18.55 10.44
N TYR A 177 -6.37 18.14 10.03
CA TYR A 177 -5.17 18.27 10.85
C TYR A 177 -4.96 19.74 11.22
N SER A 178 -5.05 20.04 12.52
CA SER A 178 -5.18 21.40 13.06
C SER A 178 -4.19 21.67 14.19
N ASP A 179 -3.26 22.58 13.92
CA ASP A 179 -2.38 23.16 14.94
C ASP A 179 -3.15 24.10 15.87
N THR A 180 -4.17 24.79 15.35
CA THR A 180 -5.03 25.67 16.14
C THR A 180 -5.62 24.95 17.35
N GLY A 181 -6.15 23.74 17.12
CA GLY A 181 -6.69 22.91 18.19
C GLY A 181 -5.64 22.58 19.26
N PHE A 182 -4.47 22.12 18.86
CA PHE A 182 -3.39 21.76 19.81
C PHE A 182 -2.78 22.97 20.52
N ILE A 183 -2.71 24.14 19.89
CA ILE A 183 -2.34 25.40 20.54
C ILE A 183 -3.32 25.71 21.69
N LEU A 184 -4.62 25.55 21.45
CA LEU A 184 -5.64 25.74 22.48
C LEU A 184 -5.57 24.68 23.58
N LEU A 185 -5.23 23.43 23.28
CA LEU A 185 -4.99 22.41 24.31
C LEU A 185 -3.82 22.77 25.22
N GLY A 186 -2.75 23.37 24.70
CA GLY A 186 -1.66 23.90 25.53
C GLY A 186 -2.14 24.94 26.55
N GLU A 187 -3.04 25.84 26.14
CA GLU A 187 -3.67 26.82 27.03
C GLU A 187 -4.66 26.17 28.03
N VAL A 188 -5.40 25.14 27.61
CA VAL A 188 -6.25 24.35 28.51
C VAL A 188 -5.41 23.74 29.63
N VAL A 189 -4.29 23.09 29.28
CA VAL A 189 -3.36 22.54 30.27
C VAL A 189 -2.92 23.64 31.24
N ARG A 190 -2.53 24.82 30.73
CA ARG A 190 -2.10 25.94 31.59
C ARG A 190 -3.18 26.40 32.57
N ARG A 191 -4.42 26.57 32.11
CA ARG A 191 -5.52 27.04 32.98
C ARG A 191 -5.98 26.01 33.98
N VAL A 192 -6.02 24.73 33.60
CA VAL A 192 -6.52 23.65 34.47
C VAL A 192 -5.45 23.23 35.49
N SER A 193 -4.18 23.18 35.10
CA SER A 193 -3.08 22.81 35.99
C SER A 193 -2.53 23.96 36.84
N GLY A 194 -2.71 25.20 36.38
CA GLY A 194 -2.06 26.38 36.95
C GLY A 194 -0.60 26.58 36.51
N GLU A 195 -0.04 25.67 35.71
CA GLU A 195 1.38 25.68 35.29
C GLU A 195 1.50 25.82 33.77
N PRO A 196 2.47 26.59 33.23
CA PRO A 196 2.81 26.53 31.80
C PRO A 196 3.09 25.09 31.33
N LEU A 197 2.78 24.78 30.06
CA LEU A 197 2.86 23.42 29.51
C LEU A 197 4.23 22.76 29.72
N ASP A 198 5.32 23.50 29.54
CA ASP A 198 6.70 23.04 29.76
C ASP A 198 6.95 22.67 31.23
N ARG A 199 6.43 23.44 32.19
CA ARG A 199 6.56 23.16 33.63
C ARG A 199 5.67 22.01 34.08
N TYR A 200 4.46 21.93 33.53
CA TYR A 200 3.58 20.80 33.80
C TYR A 200 4.21 19.49 33.32
N LEU A 201 4.68 19.45 32.06
CA LEU A 201 5.37 18.30 31.48
C LEU A 201 6.68 17.97 32.19
N GLU A 202 7.45 18.96 32.61
CA GLU A 202 8.64 18.78 33.44
C GLU A 202 8.31 17.94 34.69
N ARG A 203 7.22 18.30 35.38
CA ARG A 203 6.80 17.65 36.62
C ARG A 203 6.18 16.27 36.41
N ILE A 204 5.37 16.08 35.36
CA ILE A 204 4.61 14.83 35.18
C ILE A 204 5.29 13.80 34.28
N LEU A 205 6.17 14.22 33.38
CA LEU A 205 6.72 13.37 32.33
C LEU A 205 8.25 13.37 32.37
N VAL A 206 8.88 14.54 32.24
CA VAL A 206 10.35 14.65 32.09
C VAL A 206 11.08 14.14 33.32
N ARG A 207 10.79 14.68 34.51
CA ARG A 207 11.46 14.24 35.75
C ARG A 207 11.12 12.80 36.15
N PRO A 208 9.84 12.37 36.15
CA PRO A 208 9.51 11.00 36.53
C PRO A 208 10.12 9.95 35.61
N LEU A 209 10.20 10.23 34.30
CA LEU A 209 10.85 9.34 33.34
C LEU A 209 12.35 9.60 33.21
N GLY A 210 12.93 10.56 33.94
CA GLY A 210 14.35 10.88 33.84
C GLY A 210 14.80 11.24 32.42
N LEU A 211 13.96 11.96 31.66
CA LEU A 211 14.27 12.42 30.30
C LEU A 211 15.31 13.55 30.40
N ARG A 212 16.56 13.28 30.00
CA ARG A 212 17.69 14.20 30.26
C ARG A 212 17.82 15.29 29.21
N ASP A 213 17.31 15.01 28.01
CA ASP A 213 17.54 15.76 26.79
C ASP A 213 16.24 16.28 26.16
N THR A 214 15.13 16.17 26.90
CA THR A 214 13.80 16.58 26.47
C THR A 214 13.39 17.89 27.12
N THR A 215 13.18 18.93 26.32
CA THR A 215 12.76 20.25 26.81
C THR A 215 12.09 21.07 25.71
N PHE A 216 11.50 22.22 26.05
CA PHE A 216 11.10 23.22 25.06
C PHE A 216 12.16 24.27 24.76
N ARG A 217 13.11 24.50 25.69
CA ARG A 217 14.09 25.60 25.61
C ARG A 217 15.49 25.10 25.94
N PRO A 218 16.16 24.41 25.01
CA PRO A 218 17.50 23.90 25.26
C PRO A 218 18.51 25.03 25.43
N SER A 219 19.32 24.93 26.49
CA SER A 219 20.32 25.92 26.89
C SER A 219 21.65 25.25 27.25
N GLY A 220 22.72 26.04 27.40
CA GLY A 220 24.04 25.56 27.81
C GLY A 220 24.56 24.40 26.94
N VAL A 221 25.03 23.34 27.61
CA VAL A 221 25.58 22.13 26.97
C VAL A 221 24.54 21.42 26.09
N MET A 222 23.27 21.45 26.49
CA MET A 222 22.19 20.81 25.72
C MET A 222 22.01 21.51 24.36
N ARG A 223 22.05 22.84 24.35
CA ARG A 223 21.96 23.65 23.12
C ARG A 223 23.07 23.29 22.11
N ALA A 224 24.27 22.97 22.58
CA ALA A 224 25.40 22.60 21.72
C ALA A 224 25.20 21.26 20.98
N ARG A 225 24.38 20.35 21.53
CA ARG A 225 24.00 19.09 20.89
C ARG A 225 22.76 19.19 19.99
N VAL A 226 22.07 20.34 19.98
CA VAL A 226 20.89 20.52 19.13
C VAL A 226 21.30 20.59 17.67
N ALA A 227 20.68 19.75 16.84
CA ALA A 227 20.75 19.88 15.40
C ALA A 227 20.11 21.21 14.97
N PRO A 228 20.84 22.11 14.32
CA PRO A 228 20.23 23.29 13.73
C PRO A 228 19.18 22.91 12.68
N THR A 229 18.26 23.85 12.46
CA THR A 229 17.24 23.75 11.43
C THR A 229 17.56 24.70 10.28
N GLU A 230 16.81 25.76 10.04
CA GLU A 230 17.05 26.65 8.89
C GLU A 230 17.71 27.98 9.27
N PHE A 231 18.31 28.66 8.30
CA PHE A 231 18.64 30.08 8.43
C PHE A 231 17.37 30.91 8.42
N GLN A 232 17.22 31.74 9.44
CA GLN A 232 16.19 32.75 9.49
C GLN A 232 16.80 34.09 9.92
N ASN A 233 16.53 35.15 9.15
CA ASN A 233 17.03 36.50 9.41
C ASN A 233 18.56 36.55 9.62
N GLY A 234 19.31 35.79 8.80
CA GLY A 234 20.78 35.77 8.84
C GLY A 234 21.40 34.92 9.95
N ALA A 235 20.60 34.25 10.79
CA ALA A 235 21.08 33.36 11.84
C ALA A 235 20.50 31.94 11.69
N LEU A 236 21.33 30.94 11.98
CA LEU A 236 20.89 29.55 11.97
C LEU A 236 20.08 29.25 13.23
N LEU A 237 18.88 28.69 13.05
CA LEU A 237 18.00 28.31 14.15
C LEU A 237 18.53 27.04 14.83
N GLN A 238 19.29 27.23 15.91
CA GLN A 238 19.75 26.17 16.80
C GLN A 238 19.13 26.36 18.18
N GLY A 239 18.59 25.30 18.79
CA GLY A 239 17.97 25.35 20.11
C GLY A 239 16.80 26.33 20.26
N GLN A 240 16.19 26.73 19.16
CA GLN A 240 14.95 27.51 19.10
C GLN A 240 14.02 26.77 18.14
N VAL A 241 12.76 26.60 18.54
CA VAL A 241 11.77 25.86 17.74
C VAL A 241 11.67 26.46 16.34
N HIS A 242 11.63 25.59 15.33
CA HIS A 242 11.52 25.89 13.89
C HIS A 242 10.13 26.40 13.51
N ASP A 243 9.07 25.95 14.18
CA ASP A 243 7.73 26.44 13.93
C ASP A 243 7.59 27.92 14.34
N PRO A 244 7.23 28.83 13.41
CA PRO A 244 7.15 30.26 13.69
C PRO A 244 6.04 30.61 14.69
N ARG A 245 4.95 29.85 14.75
CA ARG A 245 3.83 30.11 15.65
C ARG A 245 4.18 29.74 17.09
N ALA A 246 4.91 28.64 17.28
CA ALA A 246 5.47 28.29 18.57
C ALA A 246 6.46 29.37 19.06
N ARG A 247 7.28 29.95 18.16
CA ARG A 247 8.14 31.11 18.51
C ARG A 247 7.34 32.33 18.96
N LEU A 248 6.24 32.66 18.29
CA LEU A 248 5.33 33.75 18.71
C LEU A 248 4.75 33.54 20.12
N LEU A 249 4.64 32.29 20.57
CA LEU A 249 4.19 31.92 21.91
C LEU A 249 5.37 31.72 22.90
N GLY A 250 6.55 32.25 22.58
CA GLY A 250 7.73 32.15 23.45
C GLY A 250 8.39 30.77 23.48
N GLY A 251 8.15 29.95 22.45
CA GLY A 251 8.77 28.64 22.25
C GLY A 251 8.05 27.47 22.91
N VAL A 252 6.98 27.72 23.67
CA VAL A 252 6.17 26.67 24.34
C VAL A 252 4.76 26.70 23.80
N ALA A 253 4.42 25.73 22.95
CA ALA A 253 3.11 25.60 22.35
C ALA A 253 2.67 24.14 22.30
N GLY A 254 1.35 23.91 22.24
CA GLY A 254 0.84 22.55 22.27
C GLY A 254 1.03 21.78 20.96
N HIS A 255 1.24 22.47 19.84
CA HIS A 255 1.35 21.84 18.51
C HIS A 255 2.81 21.53 18.10
N ALA A 256 3.79 22.23 18.69
CA ALA A 256 5.22 22.14 18.41
C ALA A 256 6.03 22.83 19.54
N GLY A 257 7.34 22.56 19.62
CA GLY A 257 8.24 23.25 20.55
C GLY A 257 9.14 22.33 21.36
N MET A 258 8.81 21.04 21.48
CA MET A 258 9.69 20.10 22.15
C MET A 258 10.95 19.82 21.32
N PHE A 259 12.04 19.64 22.05
CA PHE A 259 13.30 19.10 21.62
C PHE A 259 13.52 17.78 22.34
N SER A 260 14.09 16.78 21.67
CA SER A 260 14.37 15.48 22.29
C SER A 260 15.40 14.67 21.49
N THR A 261 15.86 13.56 22.07
CA THR A 261 16.69 12.53 21.44
C THR A 261 15.85 11.29 21.16
N THR A 262 16.37 10.37 20.33
CA THR A 262 15.77 9.04 20.15
C THR A 262 15.67 8.27 21.47
N ASP A 263 16.66 8.37 22.36
CA ASP A 263 16.67 7.68 23.66
C ASP A 263 15.58 8.17 24.61
N ASP A 264 15.40 9.49 24.75
CA ASP A 264 14.34 10.03 25.61
C ASP A 264 12.96 9.73 25.03
N LEU A 265 12.78 9.84 23.72
CA LEU A 265 11.52 9.46 23.07
C LEU A 265 11.24 7.96 23.22
N ALA A 266 12.27 7.10 23.21
CA ALA A 266 12.12 5.68 23.48
C ALA A 266 11.61 5.41 24.91
N ARG A 267 12.03 6.20 25.90
CA ARG A 267 11.49 6.12 27.27
C ARG A 267 10.00 6.52 27.33
N ILE A 268 9.59 7.54 26.57
CA ILE A 268 8.16 7.88 26.45
C ILE A 268 7.38 6.75 25.77
N CYS A 269 7.91 6.17 24.68
CA CYS A 269 7.27 5.05 23.98
C CYS A 269 7.09 3.85 24.90
N ARG A 270 8.13 3.49 25.67
CA ARG A 270 8.06 2.39 26.66
C ARG A 270 7.05 2.67 27.76
N MET A 271 7.05 3.87 28.35
CA MET A 271 6.03 4.26 29.34
C MET A 271 4.61 4.07 28.80
N LEU A 272 4.36 4.44 27.54
CA LEU A 272 3.07 4.26 26.89
C LEU A 272 2.75 2.79 26.57
N LEU A 273 3.75 1.99 26.20
CA LEU A 273 3.61 0.54 25.98
C LEU A 273 3.40 -0.25 27.28
N ASP A 274 3.89 0.28 28.40
CA ASP A 274 3.79 -0.29 29.75
C ASP A 274 2.62 0.30 30.57
N GLY A 275 1.53 0.65 29.87
CA GLY A 275 0.29 1.07 30.54
C GLY A 275 0.46 2.32 31.40
N GLY A 276 1.36 3.23 31.00
CA GLY A 276 1.55 4.53 31.65
C GLY A 276 2.61 4.56 32.74
N GLU A 277 3.45 3.52 32.86
CA GLU A 277 4.49 3.39 33.89
C GLU A 277 5.83 3.00 33.28
N LEU A 278 6.94 3.50 33.82
CA LEU A 278 8.30 3.06 33.49
C LEU A 278 9.18 3.20 34.73
N ASP A 279 10.09 2.25 34.97
CA ASP A 279 11.03 2.27 36.10
C ASP A 279 10.36 2.54 37.47
N GLY A 280 9.16 1.98 37.69
CA GLY A 280 8.37 2.15 38.91
C GLY A 280 7.72 3.53 39.07
N ARG A 281 7.73 4.36 38.02
CA ARG A 281 7.16 5.72 38.01
C ARG A 281 5.97 5.78 37.06
N ARG A 282 4.78 5.95 37.64
CA ARG A 282 3.53 6.07 36.90
C ARG A 282 3.27 7.51 36.45
N VAL A 283 3.12 7.70 35.14
CA VAL A 283 2.74 8.96 34.48
C VAL A 283 1.24 8.98 34.20
N LEU A 284 0.70 7.87 33.68
CA LEU A 284 -0.72 7.69 33.37
C LEU A 284 -1.26 6.39 33.96
N ARG A 285 -2.58 6.31 34.18
CA ARG A 285 -3.23 5.03 34.47
C ARG A 285 -3.26 4.20 33.19
N ASP A 286 -3.14 2.90 33.37
CA ASP A 286 -3.22 1.92 32.28
C ASP A 286 -4.55 2.03 31.50
N SER A 287 -5.67 2.26 32.20
CA SER A 287 -6.96 2.54 31.55
C SER A 287 -6.94 3.78 30.65
N THR A 288 -6.15 4.79 31.01
CA THR A 288 -6.06 6.06 30.29
C THR A 288 -5.20 5.93 29.05
N VAL A 289 -4.12 5.16 29.15
CA VAL A 289 -3.31 4.76 27.99
C VAL A 289 -4.13 3.93 27.01
N ARG A 290 -4.91 2.95 27.49
CA ARG A 290 -5.85 2.21 26.60
C ARG A 290 -6.82 3.13 25.88
N THR A 291 -7.37 4.13 26.58
CA THR A 291 -8.24 5.14 25.95
C THR A 291 -7.49 5.96 24.89
N MET A 292 -6.19 6.22 25.07
CA MET A 292 -5.39 6.92 24.05
C MET A 292 -5.24 6.12 22.77
N TRP A 293 -5.22 4.78 22.86
CA TRP A 293 -5.13 3.87 21.72
C TRP A 293 -6.46 3.56 21.06
N ALA A 294 -7.57 3.85 21.74
CA ALA A 294 -8.90 3.60 21.20
C ALA A 294 -9.13 4.42 19.92
N ARG A 295 -9.58 3.71 18.87
CA ARG A 295 -9.96 4.32 17.60
C ARG A 295 -11.11 5.30 17.82
N ALA A 296 -10.94 6.53 17.35
CA ALA A 296 -11.95 7.56 17.45
C ALA A 296 -13.18 7.17 16.61
N PRO A 297 -14.41 7.32 17.16
CA PRO A 297 -15.64 6.98 16.43
C PRO A 297 -15.99 8.02 15.35
N ASP A 298 -15.49 9.24 15.48
CA ASP A 298 -15.77 10.35 14.57
C ASP A 298 -14.84 10.29 13.34
N VAL A 299 -15.42 10.27 12.14
CA VAL A 299 -14.78 10.45 10.82
C VAL A 299 -13.74 9.38 10.45
N ASP A 300 -14.16 8.42 9.61
CA ASP A 300 -13.39 7.36 8.95
C ASP A 300 -12.54 6.44 9.85
N GLY A 301 -12.60 6.59 11.18
CA GLY A 301 -11.87 5.76 12.13
C GLY A 301 -10.34 5.87 12.00
N ALA A 302 -9.80 6.93 11.40
CA ALA A 302 -8.38 6.99 11.01
C ALA A 302 -7.43 7.52 12.10
N ARG A 303 -7.94 7.84 13.30
CA ARG A 303 -7.21 8.51 14.39
C ARG A 303 -7.51 7.87 15.75
N ALA A 304 -6.58 8.02 16.67
CA ALA A 304 -6.79 7.85 18.11
C ALA A 304 -6.49 9.18 18.84
N LEU A 305 -6.61 9.25 20.17
CA LEU A 305 -6.46 10.52 20.89
C LEU A 305 -5.03 11.07 20.77
N GLY A 306 -4.84 12.09 19.94
CA GLY A 306 -3.54 12.68 19.64
C GLY A 306 -2.66 11.91 18.66
N TRP A 307 -3.09 10.72 18.26
CA TRP A 307 -2.31 9.80 17.43
C TRP A 307 -2.98 9.57 16.07
N ASP A 308 -2.15 9.34 15.07
CA ASP A 308 -2.57 8.90 13.74
C ASP A 308 -2.56 7.37 13.66
N MET A 309 -3.52 6.79 12.94
CA MET A 309 -3.52 5.35 12.63
C MET A 309 -3.43 5.15 11.12
N SER A 310 -4.25 5.88 10.35
CA SER A 310 -4.36 5.66 8.91
C SER A 310 -4.81 6.90 8.13
N SER A 311 -4.66 8.11 8.68
CA SER A 311 -5.04 9.33 7.98
C SER A 311 -4.16 9.56 6.74
N SER A 312 -4.55 10.49 5.87
CA SER A 312 -3.77 10.85 4.67
C SER A 312 -2.32 11.24 4.96
N PHE A 313 -2.01 11.73 6.17
CA PHE A 313 -0.66 12.11 6.60
C PHE A 313 0.23 10.93 6.98
N SER A 314 -0.38 9.77 7.28
CA SER A 314 0.33 8.58 7.76
C SER A 314 0.09 7.33 6.90
N ARG A 315 -0.82 7.41 5.92
CA ARG A 315 -1.17 6.33 4.98
C ARG A 315 0.01 5.69 4.26
N ALA A 316 1.13 6.40 4.13
CA ALA A 316 2.32 5.88 3.46
C ALA A 316 3.21 5.01 4.37
N MET A 317 3.15 5.17 5.70
CA MET A 317 3.92 4.37 6.66
C MET A 317 3.06 3.33 7.37
N ALA A 318 1.80 3.66 7.67
CA ALA A 318 0.86 2.82 8.39
C ALA A 318 0.76 1.37 7.87
N PRO A 319 0.80 1.10 6.54
CA PRO A 319 0.70 -0.26 6.05
C PRO A 319 1.78 -1.20 6.60
N PHE A 320 2.98 -0.69 6.90
CA PHE A 320 4.13 -1.51 7.28
C PHE A 320 4.15 -1.96 8.74
N PHE A 321 3.11 -1.58 9.49
CA PHE A 321 2.94 -1.94 10.89
C PHE A 321 1.58 -2.63 11.07
N PRO A 322 1.37 -3.39 12.17
CA PRO A 322 0.08 -4.00 12.44
C PRO A 322 -1.07 -2.97 12.48
N PRO A 323 -2.33 -3.36 12.18
CA PRO A 323 -3.46 -2.43 12.02
C PRO A 323 -3.81 -1.56 13.25
N GLU A 324 -3.41 -1.99 14.44
CA GLU A 324 -3.62 -1.28 15.72
C GLU A 324 -2.46 -0.34 16.07
N SER A 325 -1.44 -0.25 15.20
CA SER A 325 -0.34 0.68 15.39
C SER A 325 -0.78 2.13 15.22
N VAL A 326 -0.11 2.98 15.98
CA VAL A 326 -0.35 4.42 16.07
C VAL A 326 0.95 5.17 15.84
N GLY A 327 0.87 6.38 15.30
CA GLY A 327 2.06 7.20 15.18
C GLY A 327 1.78 8.63 14.79
N HIS A 328 2.86 9.34 14.46
CA HIS A 328 2.79 10.74 14.08
C HIS A 328 4.07 11.15 13.33
N THR A 329 3.98 12.18 12.50
CA THR A 329 5.13 12.80 11.82
C THR A 329 5.35 14.25 12.26
N GLY A 330 6.57 14.77 12.14
CA GLY A 330 6.92 16.15 12.45
C GLY A 330 7.49 16.88 11.24
N PHE A 331 7.27 18.20 11.14
CA PHE A 331 7.69 18.97 9.96
C PHE A 331 9.20 18.93 9.72
N THR A 332 10.03 18.92 10.76
CA THR A 332 11.50 18.83 10.70
C THR A 332 12.03 17.48 10.21
N GLY A 333 11.13 16.57 9.84
CA GLY A 333 11.42 15.27 9.25
C GLY A 333 11.35 14.10 10.21
N THR A 334 10.94 14.38 11.44
CA THR A 334 10.81 13.38 12.49
C THR A 334 9.57 12.49 12.34
N ALA A 335 9.61 11.27 12.86
CA ALA A 335 8.47 10.36 12.91
C ALA A 335 8.59 9.43 14.12
N VAL A 336 7.45 9.06 14.69
CA VAL A 336 7.32 7.99 15.70
C VAL A 336 6.17 7.09 15.29
N TRP A 337 6.37 5.78 15.39
CA TRP A 337 5.34 4.77 15.19
C TRP A 337 5.43 3.72 16.30
N ILE A 338 4.31 3.35 16.89
CA ILE A 338 4.22 2.46 18.06
C ILE A 338 3.16 1.40 17.75
N ASP A 339 3.50 0.15 17.99
CA ASP A 339 2.58 -0.98 17.95
C ASP A 339 2.37 -1.53 19.36
N PRO A 340 1.25 -1.20 20.04
CA PRO A 340 0.97 -1.71 21.37
C PRO A 340 0.94 -3.23 21.50
N PRO A 341 0.30 -4.00 20.58
CA PRO A 341 0.23 -5.46 20.68
C PRO A 341 1.59 -6.16 20.71
N THR A 342 2.53 -5.77 19.82
CA THR A 342 3.88 -6.36 19.79
C THR A 342 4.89 -5.62 20.66
N ARG A 343 4.47 -4.54 21.32
CA ARG A 343 5.31 -3.62 22.11
C ARG A 343 6.46 -3.04 21.29
N THR A 344 6.28 -2.89 19.98
CA THR A 344 7.33 -2.40 19.07
C THR A 344 7.20 -0.90 18.88
N TYR A 345 8.31 -0.20 18.72
CA TYR A 345 8.29 1.22 18.34
C TYR A 345 9.47 1.59 17.44
N MET A 346 9.22 2.54 16.54
CA MET A 346 10.18 3.12 15.60
C MET A 346 10.23 4.63 15.82
N ILE A 347 11.44 5.19 15.87
CA ILE A 347 11.71 6.61 16.00
C ILE A 347 12.70 7.00 14.90
N VAL A 348 12.34 8.01 14.10
CA VAL A 348 13.20 8.59 13.06
C VAL A 348 13.32 10.07 13.35
N LEU A 349 14.51 10.57 13.65
CA LEU A 349 14.76 12.00 13.88
C LEU A 349 15.73 12.53 12.84
N THR A 350 15.38 13.61 12.15
CA THR A 350 16.21 14.22 11.10
C THR A 350 16.27 15.73 11.28
N ASN A 351 17.26 16.36 10.66
CA ASN A 351 17.35 17.81 10.48
C ASN A 351 17.05 18.22 9.04
N ARG A 352 16.05 17.62 8.38
CA ARG A 352 15.80 17.78 6.92
C ARG A 352 15.64 19.22 6.42
N VAL A 353 15.24 20.13 7.30
CA VAL A 353 15.09 21.57 7.01
C VAL A 353 16.42 22.31 7.03
N HIS A 354 17.52 21.69 7.45
CA HIS A 354 18.83 22.33 7.46
C HIS A 354 19.49 22.31 6.08
N PRO A 355 20.07 23.43 5.60
CA PRO A 355 20.12 24.76 6.23
C PRO A 355 19.02 25.73 5.76
N SER A 356 18.13 25.32 4.86
CA SER A 356 17.36 26.27 4.03
C SER A 356 15.83 26.09 4.07
N GLY A 357 15.30 25.28 4.99
CA GLY A 357 13.86 25.01 5.12
C GLY A 357 13.27 23.97 4.15
N GLY A 358 14.05 23.54 3.15
CA GLY A 358 13.62 22.64 2.06
C GLY A 358 13.44 21.16 2.43
N GLY A 359 13.15 20.31 1.43
CA GLY A 359 13.18 18.85 1.59
C GLY A 359 11.86 18.15 1.97
N ALA A 360 10.70 18.81 1.86
CA ALA A 360 9.41 18.26 2.31
C ALA A 360 8.90 17.05 1.49
N ALA A 361 9.07 17.05 0.16
CA ALA A 361 8.71 15.89 -0.68
C ALA A 361 9.63 14.70 -0.43
N ARG A 362 10.92 15.01 -0.31
CA ARG A 362 12.03 14.09 -0.09
C ARG A 362 11.89 13.27 1.20
N ILE A 363 11.68 13.93 2.35
CA ILE A 363 11.56 13.26 3.64
C ILE A 363 10.40 12.23 3.74
N ARG A 364 9.38 12.33 2.88
CA ARG A 364 8.32 11.33 2.83
C ARG A 364 8.87 9.97 2.37
N GLU A 365 9.77 9.95 1.41
CA GLU A 365 10.36 8.73 0.83
C GLU A 365 11.29 8.04 1.82
N LEU A 366 12.16 8.77 2.53
CA LEU A 366 12.98 8.19 3.61
C LEU A 366 12.12 7.52 4.68
N ARG A 367 11.07 8.20 5.16
CA ARG A 367 10.19 7.65 6.19
C ARG A 367 9.51 6.36 5.74
N ILE A 368 9.05 6.30 4.49
CA ILE A 368 8.47 5.09 3.89
C ILE A 368 9.51 3.97 3.84
N ARG A 369 10.73 4.25 3.36
CA ARG A 369 11.82 3.25 3.27
C ARG A 369 12.24 2.71 4.64
N VAL A 370 12.36 3.58 5.65
CA VAL A 370 12.70 3.17 7.02
C VAL A 370 11.55 2.38 7.65
N ALA A 371 10.31 2.88 7.58
CA ALA A 371 9.12 2.17 8.07
C ALA A 371 8.97 0.79 7.42
N ALA A 372 9.27 0.71 6.13
CA ALA A 372 9.28 -0.53 5.37
C ALA A 372 10.33 -1.52 5.87
N ALA A 373 11.57 -1.08 6.00
CA ALA A 373 12.66 -1.93 6.49
C ALA A 373 12.40 -2.42 7.93
N VAL A 374 11.86 -1.56 8.79
CA VAL A 374 11.46 -1.94 10.16
C VAL A 374 10.31 -2.95 10.15
N GLY A 375 9.28 -2.71 9.33
CA GLY A 375 8.15 -3.63 9.21
C GLY A 375 8.57 -5.02 8.73
N ALA A 376 9.47 -5.06 7.74
CA ALA A 376 10.05 -6.29 7.23
C ALA A 376 10.87 -7.05 8.29
N ALA A 377 11.67 -6.33 9.08
CA ALA A 377 12.51 -6.94 10.11
C ALA A 377 11.70 -7.52 11.28
N LEU A 378 10.54 -6.93 11.60
CA LEU A 378 9.85 -7.20 12.86
C LEU A 378 8.50 -7.90 12.77
N PHE A 379 7.77 -7.76 11.66
CA PHE A 379 6.40 -8.26 11.53
C PHE A 379 6.23 -9.29 10.41
N LEU A 380 7.26 -9.52 9.59
CA LEU A 380 7.28 -10.66 8.69
C LEU A 380 7.81 -11.89 9.43
N PRO A 381 7.18 -13.07 9.25
CA PRO A 381 7.67 -14.29 9.89
C PRO A 381 9.07 -14.64 9.35
N PRO A 382 10.01 -15.09 10.20
CA PRO A 382 11.29 -15.59 9.73
C PRO A 382 11.04 -16.78 8.80
N SER A 383 11.62 -16.74 7.60
CA SER A 383 11.60 -17.87 6.69
C SER A 383 12.21 -19.09 7.39
N LEU A 384 11.45 -20.19 7.45
CA LEU A 384 12.00 -21.48 7.83
C LEU A 384 13.14 -21.83 6.87
N PRO A 385 14.23 -22.46 7.32
CA PRO A 385 15.19 -23.04 6.41
C PRO A 385 14.45 -24.06 5.55
N VAL A 386 14.43 -23.83 4.24
CA VAL A 386 13.94 -24.81 3.28
C VAL A 386 14.89 -26.00 3.34
N SER A 387 14.50 -27.02 4.10
CA SER A 387 15.07 -28.35 3.96
C SER A 387 14.78 -28.82 2.54
N VAL A 388 15.83 -28.94 1.74
CA VAL A 388 15.79 -29.54 0.41
C VAL A 388 15.51 -31.04 0.59
N ALA A 389 14.24 -31.39 0.82
CA ALA A 389 13.81 -32.77 0.79
C ALA A 389 13.58 -33.15 -0.68
N SER A 390 14.46 -34.02 -1.19
CA SER A 390 14.30 -34.69 -2.47
C SER A 390 13.00 -35.51 -2.45
N ALA A 391 11.99 -35.06 -3.18
CA ALA A 391 10.87 -35.91 -3.56
C ALA A 391 11.17 -36.46 -4.96
N THR A 392 11.84 -37.61 -4.96
CA THR A 392 11.83 -38.57 -6.04
C THR A 392 10.39 -38.84 -6.49
N GLY A 393 10.10 -38.62 -7.77
CA GLY A 393 8.86 -39.12 -8.37
C GLY A 393 8.85 -40.65 -8.41
N PRO A 394 7.69 -41.29 -8.64
CA PRO A 394 7.68 -42.61 -9.23
C PRO A 394 7.73 -42.45 -10.76
N ALA A 395 8.82 -42.94 -11.33
CA ALA A 395 8.96 -43.22 -12.75
C ALA A 395 8.03 -44.35 -13.17
N ALA A 396 7.62 -44.32 -14.44
CA ALA A 396 7.48 -45.54 -15.23
C ALA A 396 7.59 -45.16 -16.71
N ASP A 397 8.72 -45.49 -17.30
CA ASP A 397 8.85 -45.83 -18.71
C ASP A 397 10.03 -46.80 -18.84
N GLU A 398 9.72 -48.08 -19.09
CA GLU A 398 10.48 -49.11 -19.83
C GLU A 398 9.40 -50.19 -20.14
N GLY A 399 9.11 -50.72 -21.34
CA GLY A 399 9.78 -50.78 -22.64
C GLY A 399 9.84 -52.26 -23.05
N ASP A 400 8.94 -52.76 -23.92
CA ASP A 400 9.22 -53.81 -24.94
C ASP A 400 8.01 -54.09 -25.86
N THR A 401 8.36 -54.53 -27.06
CA THR A 401 7.67 -54.92 -28.28
C THR A 401 6.54 -55.98 -28.17
N GLY A 402 5.55 -55.90 -29.07
CA GLY A 402 4.59 -56.99 -29.31
C GLY A 402 3.27 -56.56 -29.95
N ASP A 403 3.06 -56.99 -31.19
CA ASP A 403 1.83 -56.93 -31.99
C ASP A 403 0.59 -57.43 -31.22
N GLY A 404 -0.57 -56.77 -31.37
CA GLY A 404 -1.80 -57.17 -30.68
C GLY A 404 -2.90 -56.11 -30.63
N THR A 405 -3.87 -56.27 -31.50
CA THR A 405 -5.07 -55.46 -31.72
C THR A 405 -5.98 -55.24 -30.49
N LEU A 406 -6.52 -54.00 -30.38
CA LEU A 406 -7.79 -53.52 -29.74
C LEU A 406 -7.77 -53.02 -28.27
N PRO A 407 -8.69 -52.08 -27.87
CA PRO A 407 -9.48 -51.12 -28.66
C PRO A 407 -9.20 -49.65 -28.28
N MET A 408 -9.27 -48.76 -29.27
CA MET A 408 -9.32 -47.32 -29.03
C MET A 408 -10.53 -46.95 -28.17
N LEU A 409 -10.28 -46.30 -27.03
CA LEU A 409 -11.29 -45.51 -26.34
C LEU A 409 -11.61 -44.27 -27.20
N PRO A 410 -12.89 -43.85 -27.30
CA PRO A 410 -13.26 -42.80 -28.24
C PRO A 410 -12.61 -41.48 -27.85
N SER A 411 -11.90 -40.88 -28.82
CA SER A 411 -11.69 -39.44 -28.87
C SER A 411 -13.05 -38.75 -28.65
N ARG A 412 -13.21 -38.08 -27.51
CA ARG A 412 -14.28 -37.07 -27.38
C ARG A 412 -13.91 -35.97 -28.37
N ALA A 413 -14.67 -35.89 -29.46
CA ALA A 413 -14.60 -34.79 -30.42
C ALA A 413 -14.56 -33.45 -29.67
N ALA A 414 -13.50 -32.67 -29.87
CA ALA A 414 -13.36 -31.34 -29.30
C ALA A 414 -14.50 -30.45 -29.83
N GLY A 415 -15.48 -30.14 -28.99
CA GLY A 415 -16.58 -29.24 -29.35
C GLY A 415 -16.08 -27.81 -29.59
N VAL A 416 -16.77 -27.09 -30.49
CA VAL A 416 -16.59 -25.65 -30.74
C VAL A 416 -16.89 -24.87 -29.45
N VAL A 417 -15.98 -23.98 -29.04
CA VAL A 417 -16.17 -23.11 -27.87
C VAL A 417 -17.24 -22.07 -28.19
N ARG A 418 -18.16 -21.84 -27.26
CA ARG A 418 -19.23 -20.83 -27.36
C ARG A 418 -19.21 -19.92 -26.15
N THR A 419 -19.10 -18.61 -26.36
CA THR A 419 -19.15 -17.60 -25.29
C THR A 419 -20.53 -17.57 -24.62
N GLY A 420 -20.65 -16.88 -23.48
CA GLY A 420 -21.96 -16.64 -22.87
C GLY A 420 -22.96 -15.96 -23.82
N LEU A 421 -22.49 -15.09 -24.71
CA LEU A 421 -23.31 -14.49 -25.76
C LEU A 421 -23.79 -15.52 -26.78
N ASP A 422 -22.91 -16.40 -27.27
CA ASP A 422 -23.29 -17.48 -28.20
C ASP A 422 -24.33 -18.43 -27.59
N VAL A 423 -24.21 -18.72 -26.29
CA VAL A 423 -25.18 -19.54 -25.54
C VAL A 423 -26.55 -18.85 -25.52
N LEU A 424 -26.60 -17.54 -25.27
CA LEU A 424 -27.85 -16.78 -25.30
C LEU A 424 -28.47 -16.68 -26.69
N VAL A 425 -27.65 -16.47 -27.72
CA VAL A 425 -28.09 -16.46 -29.11
C VAL A 425 -28.76 -17.79 -29.46
N ALA A 426 -28.16 -18.92 -29.05
CA ALA A 426 -28.74 -20.25 -29.26
C ALA A 426 -30.08 -20.46 -28.52
N GLN A 427 -30.27 -19.74 -27.41
CA GLN A 427 -31.52 -19.73 -26.63
C GLN A 427 -32.51 -18.65 -27.10
N ASN A 428 -32.21 -17.94 -28.19
CA ASN A 428 -33.01 -16.83 -28.70
C ASN A 428 -33.31 -15.76 -27.62
N PHE A 429 -32.35 -15.53 -26.72
CA PHE A 429 -32.46 -14.57 -25.60
C PHE A 429 -33.65 -14.81 -24.66
N ALA A 430 -34.19 -16.04 -24.59
CA ALA A 430 -35.34 -16.37 -23.75
C ALA A 430 -35.25 -15.87 -22.28
N PRO A 431 -34.08 -15.91 -21.59
CA PRO A 431 -33.96 -15.37 -20.23
C PRO A 431 -34.21 -13.86 -20.09
N PHE A 432 -34.23 -13.10 -21.19
CA PHE A 432 -34.42 -11.65 -21.21
C PHE A 432 -35.80 -11.20 -21.70
N GLN A 433 -36.74 -12.13 -21.87
CA GLN A 433 -38.12 -11.78 -22.23
C GLN A 433 -38.76 -10.87 -21.17
N GLY A 434 -39.35 -9.76 -21.61
CA GLY A 434 -39.96 -8.73 -20.77
C GLY A 434 -38.96 -7.78 -20.10
N HIS A 435 -37.65 -7.98 -20.28
CA HIS A 435 -36.64 -7.16 -19.61
C HIS A 435 -36.18 -5.96 -20.46
N ALA A 436 -36.06 -4.81 -19.80
CA ALA A 436 -35.30 -3.66 -20.25
C ALA A 436 -33.82 -3.85 -19.88
N VAL A 437 -32.97 -4.03 -20.88
CA VAL A 437 -31.57 -4.41 -20.74
C VAL A 437 -30.66 -3.18 -20.81
N GLY A 438 -29.80 -3.03 -19.80
CA GLY A 438 -28.62 -2.16 -19.87
C GLY A 438 -27.39 -3.00 -20.16
N LEU A 439 -26.72 -2.76 -21.29
CA LEU A 439 -25.59 -3.58 -21.75
C LEU A 439 -24.25 -2.87 -21.48
N ILE A 440 -23.42 -3.46 -20.63
CA ILE A 440 -22.04 -3.06 -20.42
C ILE A 440 -21.17 -3.83 -21.41
N THR A 441 -20.63 -3.14 -22.42
CA THR A 441 -19.90 -3.78 -23.52
C THR A 441 -18.93 -2.82 -24.21
N ASN A 442 -18.13 -3.37 -25.11
CA ASN A 442 -17.24 -2.66 -26.03
C ASN A 442 -17.14 -3.45 -27.36
N GLN A 443 -16.18 -3.11 -28.21
CA GLN A 443 -15.93 -3.74 -29.51
C GLN A 443 -15.68 -5.25 -29.43
N THR A 444 -15.29 -5.78 -28.27
CA THR A 444 -15.06 -7.22 -28.07
C THR A 444 -16.35 -8.01 -27.79
N GLY A 445 -17.45 -7.30 -27.51
CA GLY A 445 -18.78 -7.88 -27.33
C GLY A 445 -19.37 -8.36 -28.64
N ILE A 446 -18.79 -9.42 -29.20
CA ILE A 446 -19.24 -10.08 -30.44
C ILE A 446 -19.47 -11.57 -30.21
N ASP A 447 -20.34 -12.16 -31.02
CA ASP A 447 -20.57 -13.61 -31.07
C ASP A 447 -19.54 -14.31 -31.97
N ALA A 448 -19.56 -15.64 -32.05
CA ALA A 448 -18.66 -16.43 -32.88
C ALA A 448 -18.78 -16.14 -34.39
N ARG A 449 -19.82 -15.40 -34.82
CA ARG A 449 -20.02 -14.96 -36.22
C ARG A 449 -19.61 -13.50 -36.43
N GLY A 450 -19.06 -12.83 -35.42
CA GLY A 450 -18.65 -11.42 -35.49
C GLY A 450 -19.79 -10.41 -35.36
N ARG A 451 -20.99 -10.83 -34.94
CA ARG A 451 -22.14 -9.93 -34.76
C ARG A 451 -22.05 -9.26 -33.39
N ARG A 452 -22.29 -7.93 -33.34
CA ARG A 452 -22.21 -7.15 -32.09
C ARG A 452 -23.30 -7.56 -31.12
N ALA A 453 -22.97 -7.68 -29.84
CA ALA A 453 -23.91 -7.88 -28.74
C ALA A 453 -25.00 -6.80 -28.75
N ILE A 454 -24.64 -5.55 -29.06
CA ILE A 454 -25.58 -4.43 -29.20
C ILE A 454 -26.69 -4.76 -30.20
N ASP A 455 -26.33 -5.18 -31.41
CA ASP A 455 -27.31 -5.46 -32.47
C ASP A 455 -28.15 -6.69 -32.14
N LEU A 456 -27.53 -7.70 -31.52
CA LEU A 456 -28.20 -8.92 -31.11
C LEU A 456 -29.22 -8.65 -30.00
N PHE A 457 -28.89 -7.86 -28.98
CA PHE A 457 -29.85 -7.47 -27.93
C PHE A 457 -30.91 -6.50 -28.43
N ALA A 458 -30.58 -5.61 -29.39
CA ALA A 458 -31.55 -4.70 -29.98
C ALA A 458 -32.59 -5.42 -30.86
N SER A 459 -32.20 -6.53 -31.51
CA SER A 459 -33.07 -7.35 -32.36
C SER A 459 -33.68 -8.57 -31.64
N ALA A 460 -33.31 -8.80 -30.38
CA ALA A 460 -33.75 -9.95 -29.61
C ALA A 460 -35.27 -9.92 -29.33
N PRO A 461 -36.02 -10.98 -29.66
CA PRO A 461 -37.47 -11.01 -29.47
C PRO A 461 -37.83 -11.00 -27.98
N GLY A 462 -38.59 -9.99 -27.56
CA GLY A 462 -39.09 -9.86 -26.20
C GLY A 462 -38.12 -9.20 -25.21
N ALA A 463 -36.87 -8.93 -25.60
CA ALA A 463 -35.95 -8.09 -24.82
C ALA A 463 -35.94 -6.66 -25.39
N ARG A 464 -35.63 -5.67 -24.55
CA ARG A 464 -35.51 -4.27 -25.01
C ARG A 464 -34.19 -3.67 -24.54
N LEU A 465 -33.27 -3.43 -25.46
CA LEU A 465 -32.03 -2.69 -25.16
C LEU A 465 -32.35 -1.21 -24.91
N VAL A 466 -32.04 -0.69 -23.73
CA VAL A 466 -32.41 0.68 -23.32
C VAL A 466 -31.21 1.58 -23.00
N ALA A 467 -30.06 1.00 -22.69
CA ALA A 467 -28.83 1.72 -22.39
C ALA A 467 -27.61 0.87 -22.73
N ILE A 468 -26.55 1.52 -23.20
CA ILE A 468 -25.23 0.93 -23.41
C ILE A 468 -24.26 1.63 -22.46
N PHE A 469 -23.36 0.88 -21.84
CA PHE A 469 -22.32 1.41 -20.96
C PHE A 469 -20.95 1.00 -21.49
N SER A 470 -20.09 1.96 -21.78
CA SER A 470 -18.74 1.71 -22.31
C SER A 470 -17.67 1.92 -21.24
N PRO A 471 -16.67 1.01 -21.13
CA PRO A 471 -15.60 1.11 -20.14
C PRO A 471 -14.44 1.99 -20.65
N GLU A 472 -13.25 1.81 -20.06
CA GLU A 472 -11.98 2.30 -20.61
C GLU A 472 -11.80 1.87 -22.08
N HIS A 473 -11.26 2.78 -22.90
CA HIS A 473 -11.15 2.68 -24.37
C HIS A 473 -12.45 2.84 -25.16
N GLY A 474 -13.58 3.03 -24.48
CA GLY A 474 -14.87 3.33 -25.12
C GLY A 474 -15.47 2.14 -25.84
N LEU A 475 -16.47 2.41 -26.68
CA LEU A 475 -17.23 1.35 -27.37
C LEU A 475 -16.48 0.77 -28.58
N THR A 476 -15.62 1.58 -29.22
CA THR A 476 -14.86 1.23 -30.42
C THR A 476 -13.46 0.69 -30.09
N GLY A 477 -12.98 0.88 -28.87
CA GLY A 477 -11.70 0.33 -28.41
C GLY A 477 -10.47 1.11 -28.83
N ASP A 478 -10.63 2.32 -29.36
CA ASP A 478 -9.58 3.19 -29.89
C ASP A 478 -9.31 4.42 -29.02
N ALA A 479 -10.13 4.69 -28.01
CA ALA A 479 -9.97 5.86 -27.16
C ALA A 479 -8.78 5.70 -26.20
N THR A 480 -7.92 6.73 -26.12
CA THR A 480 -6.71 6.74 -25.28
C THR A 480 -6.84 7.62 -24.04
N THR A 481 -7.77 8.59 -24.00
CA THR A 481 -7.86 9.59 -22.92
C THR A 481 -9.29 9.82 -22.42
N GLU A 482 -10.20 10.23 -23.30
CA GLU A 482 -11.60 10.51 -22.95
C GLU A 482 -12.57 9.58 -23.67
N VAL A 483 -13.59 9.14 -22.95
CA VAL A 483 -14.71 8.36 -23.49
C VAL A 483 -15.98 9.17 -23.20
N PRO A 484 -16.58 9.83 -24.20
CA PRO A 484 -17.78 10.63 -23.99
C PRO A 484 -19.05 9.78 -23.93
N HIS A 485 -20.13 10.38 -23.39
CA HIS A 485 -21.49 9.87 -23.62
C HIS A 485 -21.88 10.03 -25.10
N GLY A 486 -22.84 9.24 -25.57
CA GLY A 486 -23.26 9.29 -26.97
C GLY A 486 -24.53 8.51 -27.25
N ARG A 487 -24.71 8.14 -28.51
CA ARG A 487 -25.76 7.22 -28.97
C ARG A 487 -25.14 6.25 -29.98
N ASP A 488 -25.56 5.00 -29.93
CA ASP A 488 -25.16 4.03 -30.95
C ASP A 488 -25.80 4.41 -32.28
N ALA A 489 -24.99 4.44 -33.34
CA ALA A 489 -25.40 4.97 -34.64
C ALA A 489 -26.50 4.14 -35.31
N LEU A 490 -26.55 2.83 -35.06
CA LEU A 490 -27.50 1.92 -35.70
C LEU A 490 -28.80 1.79 -34.91
N THR A 491 -28.70 1.63 -33.59
CA THR A 491 -29.84 1.37 -32.72
C THR A 491 -30.45 2.63 -32.12
N GLY A 492 -29.72 3.75 -32.12
CA GLY A 492 -30.11 5.00 -31.47
C GLY A 492 -30.08 4.97 -29.94
N VAL A 493 -29.71 3.84 -29.33
CA VAL A 493 -29.69 3.64 -27.87
C VAL A 493 -28.61 4.55 -27.23
N PRO A 494 -28.89 5.19 -26.07
CA PRO A 494 -27.91 6.02 -25.38
C PRO A 494 -26.70 5.20 -24.90
N ILE A 495 -25.50 5.78 -25.08
CA ILE A 495 -24.22 5.26 -24.62
C ILE A 495 -23.74 6.10 -23.43
N TRP A 496 -23.46 5.45 -22.31
CA TRP A 496 -22.93 6.04 -21.10
C TRP A 496 -21.49 5.58 -20.86
N SER A 497 -20.52 6.49 -20.92
CA SER A 497 -19.17 6.23 -20.46
C SER A 497 -19.13 5.90 -18.96
N LEU A 498 -18.43 4.81 -18.63
CA LEU A 498 -18.01 4.41 -17.29
C LEU A 498 -16.50 4.61 -17.10
N TYR A 499 -15.92 5.60 -17.79
CA TYR A 499 -14.52 5.97 -17.70
C TYR A 499 -14.36 7.49 -17.58
N GLY A 500 -13.27 7.94 -16.95
CA GLY A 500 -13.05 9.37 -16.64
C GLY A 500 -13.82 9.84 -15.40
N PRO A 501 -14.64 10.92 -15.46
CA PRO A 501 -15.31 11.52 -14.30
C PRO A 501 -16.33 10.61 -13.62
N ALA A 502 -16.99 9.74 -14.41
CA ALA A 502 -17.98 8.79 -13.94
C ALA A 502 -17.50 7.37 -14.23
N ARG A 503 -17.03 6.66 -13.21
CA ARG A 503 -16.57 5.25 -13.31
C ARG A 503 -17.60 4.23 -12.85
N ARG A 504 -18.73 4.71 -12.32
CA ARG A 504 -19.83 3.92 -11.74
C ARG A 504 -21.13 4.33 -12.42
N PRO A 505 -22.04 3.39 -12.74
CA PRO A 505 -23.36 3.74 -13.24
C PRO A 505 -24.12 4.64 -12.24
N THR A 506 -24.58 5.80 -12.68
CA THR A 506 -25.33 6.73 -11.83
C THR A 506 -26.83 6.36 -11.80
N PRO A 507 -27.62 6.86 -10.82
CA PRO A 507 -29.07 6.66 -10.82
C PRO A 507 -29.75 7.08 -12.13
N GLU A 508 -29.26 8.14 -12.76
CA GLU A 508 -29.81 8.65 -14.01
C GLU A 508 -29.54 7.68 -15.16
N MET A 509 -28.31 7.16 -15.26
CA MET A 509 -27.94 6.22 -16.31
C MET A 509 -28.69 4.88 -16.20
N LEU A 510 -29.07 4.49 -14.97
CA LEU A 510 -29.80 3.26 -14.68
C LEU A 510 -31.33 3.40 -14.82
N ARG A 511 -31.83 4.58 -15.19
CA ARG A 511 -33.28 4.83 -15.27
C ARG A 511 -33.94 3.95 -16.32
N GLY A 512 -34.93 3.16 -15.91
CA GLY A 512 -35.69 2.28 -16.80
C GLY A 512 -34.94 0.99 -17.19
N VAL A 513 -33.78 0.72 -16.61
CA VAL A 513 -33.07 -0.56 -16.72
C VAL A 513 -33.64 -1.55 -15.70
N SER A 514 -34.00 -2.74 -16.15
CA SER A 514 -34.50 -3.84 -15.30
C SER A 514 -33.48 -4.95 -15.06
N VAL A 515 -32.45 -5.04 -15.89
CA VAL A 515 -31.33 -6.00 -15.77
C VAL A 515 -30.09 -5.40 -16.42
N LEU A 516 -28.93 -5.59 -15.79
CA LEU A 516 -27.64 -5.22 -16.36
C LEU A 516 -26.94 -6.47 -16.91
N VAL A 517 -26.42 -6.37 -18.13
CA VAL A 517 -25.69 -7.46 -18.79
C VAL A 517 -24.25 -7.01 -19.02
N PHE A 518 -23.28 -7.79 -18.58
CA PHE A 518 -21.86 -7.52 -18.79
C PHE A 518 -21.29 -8.49 -19.84
N ASP A 519 -20.79 -7.95 -20.95
CA ASP A 519 -20.21 -8.73 -22.06
C ASP A 519 -18.98 -8.03 -22.65
N ILE A 520 -17.81 -8.30 -22.06
CA ILE A 520 -16.51 -7.73 -22.46
C ILE A 520 -15.44 -8.81 -22.34
N GLN A 521 -14.56 -8.91 -23.34
CA GLN A 521 -13.36 -9.75 -23.30
C GLN A 521 -12.30 -9.10 -22.40
N ASP A 522 -12.06 -9.70 -21.24
CA ASP A 522 -10.91 -9.40 -20.37
C ASP A 522 -9.65 -10.16 -20.83
N ILE A 523 -8.50 -9.89 -20.21
CA ILE A 523 -7.22 -10.51 -20.57
C ILE A 523 -6.57 -11.34 -19.46
N GLY A 524 -7.23 -11.54 -18.33
CA GLY A 524 -6.74 -12.40 -17.23
C GLY A 524 -5.72 -11.74 -16.29
N VAL A 525 -5.68 -10.40 -16.27
CA VAL A 525 -4.68 -9.61 -15.54
C VAL A 525 -5.37 -8.64 -14.58
N ARG A 526 -4.96 -8.63 -13.31
CA ARG A 526 -5.62 -7.87 -12.24
C ARG A 526 -5.76 -6.38 -12.52
N TYR A 527 -4.72 -5.77 -13.08
CA TYR A 527 -4.70 -4.34 -13.36
C TYR A 527 -5.32 -3.96 -14.70
N TYR A 528 -5.89 -4.92 -15.44
CA TYR A 528 -6.77 -4.63 -16.56
C TYR A 528 -8.16 -4.25 -16.02
N THR A 529 -8.59 -3.01 -16.29
CA THR A 529 -9.59 -2.33 -15.45
C THR A 529 -11.03 -2.79 -15.65
N TYR A 530 -11.29 -3.67 -16.62
CA TYR A 530 -12.62 -4.26 -16.86
C TYR A 530 -13.12 -5.07 -15.66
N LEU A 531 -12.21 -5.69 -14.90
CA LEU A 531 -12.53 -6.29 -13.61
C LEU A 531 -13.13 -5.25 -12.65
N THR A 532 -12.53 -4.07 -12.54
CA THR A 532 -13.04 -2.98 -11.68
C THR A 532 -14.37 -2.45 -12.16
N THR A 533 -14.56 -2.26 -13.48
CA THR A 533 -15.85 -1.87 -14.05
C THR A 533 -16.95 -2.85 -13.64
N LEU A 534 -16.70 -4.16 -13.71
CA LEU A 534 -17.65 -5.18 -13.28
C LEU A 534 -17.97 -5.10 -11.78
N VAL A 535 -16.96 -4.91 -10.91
CA VAL A 535 -17.18 -4.73 -9.47
C VAL A 535 -18.10 -3.54 -9.20
N TYR A 536 -17.83 -2.40 -9.85
CA TYR A 536 -18.62 -1.19 -9.68
C TYR A 536 -20.06 -1.34 -10.18
N VAL A 537 -20.26 -2.02 -11.31
CA VAL A 537 -21.58 -2.37 -11.83
C VAL A 537 -22.35 -3.22 -10.81
N MET A 538 -21.73 -4.29 -10.28
CA MET A 538 -22.37 -5.16 -9.28
C MET A 538 -22.72 -4.42 -7.99
N GLU A 539 -21.84 -3.54 -7.51
CA GLU A 539 -22.09 -2.73 -6.32
C GLU A 539 -23.28 -1.77 -6.52
N GLU A 540 -23.35 -1.05 -7.65
CA GLU A 540 -24.45 -0.10 -7.91
C GLU A 540 -25.78 -0.80 -8.23
N ALA A 541 -25.73 -1.95 -8.89
CA ALA A 541 -26.89 -2.77 -9.20
C ALA A 541 -27.49 -3.38 -7.92
N GLY A 542 -26.64 -3.95 -7.06
CA GLY A 542 -27.06 -4.53 -5.78
C GLY A 542 -27.75 -3.50 -4.86
N ARG A 543 -27.24 -2.27 -4.79
CA ARG A 543 -27.89 -1.18 -4.03
C ARG A 543 -29.30 -0.83 -4.52
N ARG A 544 -29.65 -1.19 -5.75
CA ARG A 544 -30.92 -0.85 -6.41
C ARG A 544 -31.80 -2.06 -6.69
N GLY A 545 -31.37 -3.25 -6.26
CA GLY A 545 -32.07 -4.49 -6.57
C GLY A 545 -32.13 -4.82 -8.06
N ILE A 546 -31.22 -4.28 -8.87
CA ILE A 546 -31.14 -4.60 -10.30
C ILE A 546 -30.28 -5.88 -10.45
N PRO A 547 -30.79 -6.96 -11.06
CA PRO A 547 -30.01 -8.16 -11.33
C PRO A 547 -28.89 -7.88 -12.33
N VAL A 548 -27.77 -8.60 -12.18
CA VAL A 548 -26.61 -8.55 -13.07
C VAL A 548 -26.41 -9.92 -13.71
N VAL A 549 -26.29 -9.95 -15.03
CA VAL A 549 -25.96 -11.14 -15.80
C VAL A 549 -24.58 -10.95 -16.44
N VAL A 550 -23.63 -11.81 -16.14
CA VAL A 550 -22.31 -11.81 -16.78
C VAL A 550 -22.30 -12.86 -17.89
N LEU A 551 -22.07 -12.44 -19.13
CA LEU A 551 -21.86 -13.33 -20.26
C LEU A 551 -20.39 -13.72 -20.23
N ASP A 552 -20.10 -14.92 -19.74
CA ASP A 552 -18.72 -15.29 -19.50
C ASP A 552 -17.95 -15.46 -20.83
N ARG A 553 -16.65 -15.18 -20.76
CA ARG A 553 -15.73 -15.28 -21.91
C ARG A 553 -14.45 -16.01 -21.49
N PRO A 554 -13.79 -16.75 -22.40
CA PRO A 554 -12.53 -17.41 -22.10
C PRO A 554 -11.49 -16.43 -21.56
N ASN A 555 -10.73 -16.83 -20.54
CA ASN A 555 -9.50 -16.14 -20.18
C ASN A 555 -8.47 -16.41 -21.29
N PRO A 556 -7.97 -15.38 -22.02
CA PRO A 556 -7.22 -15.62 -23.23
C PRO A 556 -5.82 -16.21 -22.98
N ILE A 557 -5.31 -16.03 -21.75
CA ILE A 557 -4.04 -16.57 -21.28
C ILE A 557 -4.25 -17.76 -20.33
N THR A 558 -5.31 -18.54 -20.56
CA THR A 558 -5.69 -19.77 -19.83
C THR A 558 -6.19 -19.55 -18.39
N GLY A 559 -6.95 -20.50 -17.87
CA GLY A 559 -7.36 -20.56 -16.46
C GLY A 559 -6.40 -21.35 -15.56
N ARG A 560 -5.39 -22.02 -16.11
CA ARG A 560 -4.50 -22.89 -15.32
C ARG A 560 -3.51 -22.09 -14.48
N ILE A 561 -2.82 -21.15 -15.11
CA ILE A 561 -1.71 -20.45 -14.49
C ILE A 561 -2.21 -19.31 -13.62
N VAL A 562 -1.71 -19.28 -12.39
CA VAL A 562 -1.74 -18.16 -11.47
C VAL A 562 -0.30 -17.72 -11.26
N GLU A 563 -0.06 -16.43 -11.32
CA GLU A 563 1.30 -15.88 -11.25
C GLU A 563 1.32 -14.50 -10.59
N GLY A 564 2.36 -14.26 -9.80
CA GLY A 564 2.61 -13.00 -9.13
C GLY A 564 1.85 -12.86 -7.82
N PRO A 565 2.20 -11.86 -7.01
CA PRO A 565 1.67 -11.74 -5.67
C PRO A 565 0.20 -11.35 -5.64
N VAL A 566 -0.50 -11.91 -4.66
CA VAL A 566 -1.82 -11.43 -4.26
C VAL A 566 -1.64 -9.99 -3.76
N MET A 567 -2.53 -9.10 -4.19
CA MET A 567 -2.41 -7.69 -3.79
C MET A 567 -2.67 -7.51 -2.29
N ASP A 568 -2.00 -6.53 -1.70
CA ASP A 568 -2.27 -6.07 -0.34
C ASP A 568 -3.71 -5.49 -0.26
N PRO A 569 -4.59 -6.03 0.60
CA PRO A 569 -6.02 -5.67 0.63
C PRO A 569 -6.29 -4.18 0.87
N ASP A 570 -5.43 -3.51 1.64
CA ASP A 570 -5.52 -2.11 2.04
C ASP A 570 -5.08 -1.12 0.94
N LEU A 571 -4.42 -1.62 -0.12
CA LEU A 571 -3.98 -0.85 -1.27
C LEU A 571 -4.95 -0.92 -2.46
N ARG A 572 -6.20 -1.33 -2.21
CA ARG A 572 -7.27 -1.39 -3.22
C ARG A 572 -7.40 -0.08 -4.00
N SER A 573 -7.46 -0.20 -5.33
CA SER A 573 -7.47 0.92 -6.26
C SER A 573 -8.27 0.57 -7.52
N PHE A 574 -8.29 1.47 -8.52
CA PHE A 574 -8.94 1.21 -9.80
C PHE A 574 -8.25 0.10 -10.63
N THR A 575 -6.96 -0.12 -10.41
CA THR A 575 -6.14 -1.18 -11.04
C THR A 575 -5.91 -2.37 -10.11
N ALA A 576 -6.56 -2.38 -8.94
CA ALA A 576 -6.41 -3.41 -7.94
C ALA A 576 -7.77 -3.61 -7.27
N PRO A 577 -8.77 -4.13 -8.01
CA PRO A 577 -10.15 -4.10 -7.55
C PRO A 577 -10.34 -4.98 -6.33
N HIS A 578 -9.70 -6.14 -6.25
CA HIS A 578 -9.93 -7.20 -5.26
C HIS A 578 -8.66 -8.04 -5.06
N GLU A 579 -8.58 -8.75 -3.93
CA GLU A 579 -7.42 -9.55 -3.48
C GLU A 579 -7.10 -10.70 -4.44
N LEU A 580 -6.49 -10.35 -5.56
CA LEU A 580 -6.14 -11.23 -6.66
C LEU A 580 -4.62 -11.20 -6.87
N PRO A 581 -4.02 -12.29 -7.36
CA PRO A 581 -2.68 -12.27 -7.92
C PRO A 581 -2.65 -11.47 -9.24
N VAL A 582 -1.46 -11.15 -9.74
CA VAL A 582 -1.31 -10.37 -10.97
C VAL A 582 -1.96 -11.07 -12.17
N ARG A 583 -1.60 -12.33 -12.43
CA ARG A 583 -2.28 -13.21 -13.38
C ARG A 583 -3.28 -14.07 -12.61
N THR A 584 -4.56 -13.81 -12.85
CA THR A 584 -5.65 -14.30 -11.98
C THR A 584 -5.97 -15.77 -12.22
N GLY A 585 -5.82 -16.22 -13.47
CA GLY A 585 -6.29 -17.53 -13.93
C GLY A 585 -7.79 -17.73 -13.74
N LEU A 586 -8.59 -16.66 -13.74
CA LEU A 586 -10.06 -16.73 -13.66
C LEU A 586 -10.68 -16.23 -14.97
N THR A 587 -11.84 -16.76 -15.33
CA THR A 587 -12.71 -16.05 -16.28
C THR A 587 -13.37 -14.86 -15.59
N ILE A 588 -13.96 -13.94 -16.37
CA ILE A 588 -14.65 -12.78 -15.80
C ILE A 588 -15.91 -13.20 -15.00
N GLY A 589 -16.57 -14.28 -15.40
CA GLY A 589 -17.68 -14.90 -14.67
C GLY A 589 -17.26 -15.56 -13.35
N GLU A 590 -16.15 -16.31 -13.34
CA GLU A 590 -15.59 -16.88 -12.10
C GLU A 590 -15.18 -15.76 -11.12
N PHE A 591 -14.56 -14.69 -11.63
CA PHE A 591 -14.25 -13.50 -10.84
C PHE A 591 -15.50 -12.82 -10.27
N ALA A 592 -16.57 -12.68 -11.07
CA ALA A 592 -17.83 -12.11 -10.60
C ALA A 592 -18.41 -12.89 -9.40
N ARG A 593 -18.42 -14.23 -9.48
CA ARG A 593 -18.86 -15.12 -8.39
C ARG A 593 -18.02 -14.94 -7.13
N MET A 594 -16.70 -14.90 -7.28
CA MET A 594 -15.76 -14.69 -6.18
C MET A 594 -16.04 -13.36 -5.48
N VAL A 595 -16.08 -12.25 -6.22
CA VAL A 595 -16.29 -10.91 -5.64
C VAL A 595 -17.65 -10.80 -4.96
N ALA A 596 -18.71 -11.28 -5.60
CA ALA A 596 -20.06 -11.20 -5.05
C ALA A 596 -20.15 -11.95 -3.71
N ALA A 597 -19.54 -13.14 -3.62
CA ALA A 597 -19.51 -13.94 -2.40
C ALA A 597 -18.61 -13.34 -1.32
N GLU A 598 -17.34 -13.04 -1.63
CA GLU A 598 -16.35 -12.59 -0.65
C GLU A 598 -16.66 -11.21 -0.07
N ARG A 599 -17.25 -10.32 -0.88
CA ARG A 599 -17.70 -9.00 -0.40
C ARG A 599 -19.12 -8.99 0.12
N LYS A 600 -19.83 -10.10 0.04
CA LYS A 600 -21.25 -10.21 0.42
C LYS A 600 -22.10 -9.15 -0.28
N LEU A 601 -21.89 -8.97 -1.59
CA LEU A 601 -22.64 -7.97 -2.36
C LEU A 601 -24.12 -8.39 -2.41
N PRO A 602 -25.07 -7.47 -2.14
CA PRO A 602 -26.50 -7.77 -2.19
C PRO A 602 -27.02 -7.75 -3.64
N VAL A 603 -26.29 -8.36 -4.57
CA VAL A 603 -26.60 -8.40 -6.00
C VAL A 603 -27.16 -9.76 -6.38
N SER A 604 -28.25 -9.77 -7.16
CA SER A 604 -28.70 -10.99 -7.83
C SER A 604 -27.82 -11.22 -9.06
N LEU A 605 -26.78 -12.05 -8.90
CA LEU A 605 -25.81 -12.35 -9.94
C LEU A 605 -26.15 -13.66 -10.65
N THR A 606 -26.20 -13.62 -11.98
CA THR A 606 -26.21 -14.80 -12.85
C THR A 606 -24.98 -14.78 -13.75
N VAL A 607 -24.32 -15.93 -13.91
CA VAL A 607 -23.24 -16.08 -14.90
C VAL A 607 -23.72 -17.06 -15.97
N VAL A 608 -23.67 -16.65 -17.24
CA VAL A 608 -23.89 -17.54 -18.38
C VAL A 608 -22.54 -18.13 -18.77
N PRO A 609 -22.28 -19.42 -18.47
CA PRO A 609 -20.96 -20.01 -18.64
C PRO A 609 -20.62 -20.20 -20.12
N VAL A 610 -19.32 -20.16 -20.42
CA VAL A 610 -18.75 -20.56 -21.71
C VAL A 610 -19.00 -22.07 -21.91
N ALA A 611 -19.51 -22.47 -23.07
CA ALA A 611 -19.67 -23.88 -23.38
C ALA A 611 -18.44 -24.41 -24.15
N GLY A 612 -17.91 -25.55 -23.75
CA GLY A 612 -16.81 -26.23 -24.44
C GLY A 612 -15.41 -25.67 -24.19
N TRP A 613 -15.25 -24.72 -23.26
CA TRP A 613 -13.93 -24.23 -22.83
C TRP A 613 -13.41 -25.02 -21.63
N GLU A 614 -12.11 -25.26 -21.64
CA GLU A 614 -11.36 -25.90 -20.56
C GLU A 614 -10.24 -24.97 -20.13
N ARG A 615 -9.83 -25.02 -18.87
CA ARG A 615 -8.86 -24.08 -18.30
C ARG A 615 -7.50 -24.11 -18.98
N SER A 616 -7.15 -25.20 -19.66
CA SER A 616 -5.93 -25.37 -20.47
C SER A 616 -5.88 -24.49 -21.71
N ARG A 617 -7.04 -24.23 -22.29
CA ARG A 617 -7.16 -23.84 -23.68
C ARG A 617 -6.87 -22.34 -23.83
N TRP A 618 -5.94 -22.02 -24.72
CA TRP A 618 -5.62 -20.65 -25.11
C TRP A 618 -6.72 -20.06 -25.99
N TYR A 619 -6.79 -18.73 -26.06
CA TYR A 619 -7.85 -18.09 -26.85
C TYR A 619 -7.85 -18.49 -28.32
N ASP A 620 -6.67 -18.51 -28.93
CA ASP A 620 -6.46 -18.85 -30.34
C ASP A 620 -6.75 -20.32 -30.66
N GLU A 621 -6.87 -21.17 -29.64
CA GLU A 621 -7.30 -22.57 -29.76
C GLU A 621 -8.83 -22.74 -29.65
N THR A 622 -9.58 -21.67 -29.35
CA THR A 622 -11.04 -21.75 -29.17
C THR A 622 -11.83 -21.71 -30.47
N GLY A 623 -11.24 -21.15 -31.53
CA GLY A 623 -11.93 -20.84 -32.79
C GLY A 623 -12.81 -19.59 -32.74
N LEU A 624 -12.81 -18.84 -31.63
CA LEU A 624 -13.53 -17.57 -31.51
C LEU A 624 -12.76 -16.44 -32.21
N PRO A 625 -13.47 -15.43 -32.79
CA PRO A 625 -12.83 -14.26 -33.39
C PRO A 625 -12.11 -13.42 -32.32
N TRP A 626 -10.85 -13.08 -32.58
CA TRP A 626 -10.11 -12.12 -31.75
C TRP A 626 -10.39 -10.69 -32.19
N VAL A 627 -10.86 -9.88 -31.25
CA VAL A 627 -10.93 -8.42 -31.38
C VAL A 627 -10.09 -7.81 -30.27
N ASN A 628 -9.21 -6.88 -30.63
CA ASN A 628 -8.29 -6.23 -29.71
C ASN A 628 -9.04 -5.65 -28.51
N PRO A 629 -8.78 -6.14 -27.28
CA PRO A 629 -9.45 -5.61 -26.09
C PRO A 629 -9.10 -4.16 -25.78
N SER A 630 -7.93 -3.68 -26.23
CA SER A 630 -7.50 -2.28 -26.17
C SER A 630 -6.55 -1.96 -27.33
N PRO A 631 -6.20 -0.68 -27.58
CA PRO A 631 -5.32 -0.31 -28.69
C PRO A 631 -3.94 -0.98 -28.67
N ASN A 632 -3.50 -1.43 -27.49
CA ASN A 632 -2.17 -1.99 -27.25
C ASN A 632 -2.21 -3.49 -26.87
N ILE A 633 -3.38 -4.14 -26.94
CA ILE A 633 -3.50 -5.59 -26.80
C ILE A 633 -4.14 -6.14 -28.09
N ARG A 634 -3.27 -6.49 -29.03
CA ARG A 634 -3.54 -6.84 -30.41
C ARG A 634 -3.36 -8.33 -30.69
N SER A 635 -2.73 -9.06 -29.78
CA SER A 635 -2.54 -10.50 -29.88
C SER A 635 -2.64 -11.20 -28.51
N VAL A 636 -2.78 -12.52 -28.53
CA VAL A 636 -2.70 -13.37 -27.32
C VAL A 636 -1.31 -13.29 -26.68
N THR A 637 -0.26 -13.13 -27.49
CA THR A 637 1.11 -12.93 -27.01
C THR A 637 1.23 -11.63 -26.22
N GLU A 638 0.65 -10.53 -26.72
CA GLU A 638 0.65 -9.25 -26.02
C GLU A 638 -0.17 -9.31 -24.74
N ALA A 639 -1.32 -10.00 -24.74
CA ALA A 639 -2.09 -10.25 -23.51
C ALA A 639 -1.27 -11.05 -22.47
N LEU A 640 -0.50 -12.05 -22.91
CA LEU A 640 0.40 -12.83 -22.06
C LEU A 640 1.50 -11.95 -21.48
N LEU A 641 2.26 -11.24 -22.32
CA LEU A 641 3.36 -10.41 -21.85
C LEU A 641 2.89 -9.24 -20.99
N TYR A 642 1.73 -8.64 -21.30
CA TYR A 642 1.13 -7.59 -20.48
C TYR A 642 0.93 -8.00 -19.02
N SER A 643 0.68 -9.29 -18.74
CA SER A 643 0.53 -9.82 -17.39
C SER A 643 1.77 -9.68 -16.50
N GLY A 644 2.93 -9.31 -17.07
CA GLY A 644 4.11 -8.94 -16.31
C GLY A 644 4.76 -7.65 -16.78
N ILE A 645 4.97 -7.48 -18.09
CA ILE A 645 5.60 -6.27 -18.66
C ILE A 645 4.76 -5.02 -18.41
N GLY A 646 3.44 -5.18 -18.26
CA GLY A 646 2.56 -4.09 -17.81
C GLY A 646 3.00 -3.48 -16.48
N LEU A 647 3.60 -4.24 -15.56
CA LEU A 647 4.16 -3.71 -14.31
C LEU A 647 5.23 -2.64 -14.51
N LEU A 648 5.93 -2.67 -15.65
CA LEU A 648 6.99 -1.72 -15.99
C LEU A 648 6.45 -0.43 -16.61
N GLU A 649 5.17 -0.36 -16.98
CA GLU A 649 4.59 0.83 -17.64
C GLU A 649 4.55 2.06 -16.73
N GLY A 650 4.54 1.86 -15.41
CA GLY A 650 4.65 2.95 -14.44
C GLY A 650 6.05 3.54 -14.30
N THR A 651 7.08 2.85 -14.81
CA THR A 651 8.48 3.27 -14.71
C THR A 651 8.85 4.26 -15.82
N ASN A 652 10.11 4.70 -15.83
CA ASN A 652 10.65 5.53 -16.92
C ASN A 652 11.15 4.69 -18.12
N LEU A 653 10.40 3.67 -18.52
CA LEU A 653 10.68 2.81 -19.67
C LEU A 653 9.58 2.94 -20.72
N SER A 654 9.93 2.82 -21.99
CA SER A 654 8.97 2.47 -23.02
C SER A 654 8.74 0.97 -23.00
N VAL A 655 7.48 0.55 -22.91
CA VAL A 655 7.05 -0.86 -23.03
C VAL A 655 6.54 -1.17 -24.44
N GLY A 656 6.99 -0.43 -25.46
CA GLY A 656 6.63 -0.67 -26.86
C GLY A 656 5.27 -0.11 -27.29
N ARG A 657 4.54 0.63 -26.44
CA ARG A 657 3.36 1.39 -26.86
C ARG A 657 3.76 2.38 -27.98
N GLY A 658 2.87 2.57 -28.96
CA GLY A 658 3.19 3.35 -30.15
C GLY A 658 4.13 2.66 -31.16
N THR A 659 4.36 1.34 -31.03
CA THR A 659 5.03 0.50 -32.04
C THR A 659 4.07 -0.56 -32.58
N ASP A 660 4.56 -1.41 -33.50
CA ASP A 660 3.78 -2.53 -34.04
C ASP A 660 3.55 -3.65 -33.01
N THR A 661 4.45 -3.80 -32.02
CA THR A 661 4.46 -4.90 -31.04
C THR A 661 4.56 -4.39 -29.59
N PRO A 662 3.51 -3.72 -29.05
CA PRO A 662 3.48 -3.29 -27.65
C PRO A 662 3.65 -4.47 -26.68
N PHE A 663 4.30 -4.22 -25.55
CA PHE A 663 4.66 -5.20 -24.50
C PHE A 663 5.63 -6.32 -24.92
N GLU A 664 5.91 -6.48 -26.21
CA GLU A 664 7.02 -7.30 -26.71
C GLU A 664 8.36 -6.57 -26.71
N LEU A 665 8.34 -5.26 -26.42
CA LEU A 665 9.53 -4.40 -26.39
C LEU A 665 9.65 -3.72 -25.03
N VAL A 666 10.86 -3.64 -24.51
CA VAL A 666 11.20 -2.78 -23.37
C VAL A 666 12.46 -2.01 -23.69
N GLY A 667 12.44 -0.68 -23.55
CA GLY A 667 13.58 0.16 -23.91
C GLY A 667 13.52 1.59 -23.40
N ALA A 668 14.66 2.28 -23.50
CA ALA A 668 14.82 3.69 -23.17
C ALA A 668 16.07 4.25 -23.89
N PRO A 669 16.22 5.59 -24.01
CA PRO A 669 17.34 6.20 -24.72
C PRO A 669 18.73 5.96 -24.10
N TRP A 670 18.77 5.46 -22.86
CA TRP A 670 19.99 5.32 -22.06
C TRP A 670 20.42 3.87 -21.86
N ILE A 671 19.69 2.89 -22.42
CA ILE A 671 19.98 1.46 -22.27
C ILE A 671 21.04 1.04 -23.28
N ASP A 672 21.98 0.20 -22.83
CA ASP A 672 22.80 -0.61 -23.74
C ASP A 672 22.00 -1.89 -24.11
N PRO A 673 21.53 -2.02 -25.37
CA PRO A 673 20.65 -3.13 -25.75
C PRO A 673 21.34 -4.48 -25.72
N HIS A 674 22.65 -4.52 -26.03
CA HIS A 674 23.41 -5.77 -26.05
C HIS A 674 23.70 -6.24 -24.63
N ALA A 675 24.19 -5.34 -23.78
CA ALA A 675 24.47 -5.67 -22.38
C ALA A 675 23.20 -6.13 -21.64
N LEU A 676 22.05 -5.52 -21.91
CA LEU A 676 20.77 -5.93 -21.32
C LEU A 676 20.31 -7.30 -21.85
N ALA A 677 20.36 -7.52 -23.16
CA ALA A 677 19.98 -8.79 -23.77
C ALA A 677 20.85 -9.95 -23.24
N ASP A 678 22.17 -9.76 -23.17
CA ASP A 678 23.11 -10.76 -22.68
C ASP A 678 22.86 -11.10 -21.21
N ALA A 679 22.66 -10.08 -20.37
CA ALA A 679 22.36 -10.28 -18.94
C ALA A 679 21.05 -11.04 -18.71
N LEU A 680 20.02 -10.80 -19.53
CA LEU A 680 18.73 -11.48 -19.42
C LEU A 680 18.80 -12.92 -19.96
N ASN A 681 19.44 -13.12 -21.12
CA ASN A 681 19.64 -14.46 -21.69
C ASN A 681 20.50 -15.35 -20.78
N ALA A 682 21.46 -14.79 -20.05
CA ALA A 682 22.27 -15.52 -19.07
C ALA A 682 21.43 -16.14 -17.94
N GLN A 683 20.26 -15.58 -17.62
CA GLN A 683 19.35 -16.11 -16.60
C GLN A 683 18.57 -17.35 -17.05
N ARG A 684 18.57 -17.67 -18.36
CA ARG A 684 17.91 -18.86 -18.94
C ARG A 684 16.44 -18.99 -18.54
N LEU A 685 15.70 -17.89 -18.57
CA LEU A 685 14.29 -17.88 -18.20
C LEU A 685 13.48 -18.78 -19.16
N PRO A 686 12.63 -19.68 -18.64
CA PRO A 686 11.86 -20.58 -19.49
C PRO A 686 10.93 -19.84 -20.46
N GLY A 687 10.89 -20.31 -21.71
CA GLY A 687 9.91 -19.86 -22.70
C GLY A 687 10.07 -18.44 -23.24
N VAL A 688 11.19 -17.77 -22.98
CA VAL A 688 11.49 -16.44 -23.52
C VAL A 688 12.96 -16.32 -23.91
N ARG A 689 13.22 -15.55 -24.98
CA ARG A 689 14.55 -15.08 -25.39
C ARG A 689 14.54 -13.57 -25.53
N PHE A 690 15.67 -12.94 -25.24
CA PHE A 690 15.83 -11.49 -25.36
C PHE A 690 16.73 -11.15 -26.53
N GLU A 691 16.29 -10.23 -27.38
CA GLU A 691 17.04 -9.79 -28.57
C GLU A 691 17.30 -8.29 -28.47
N PRO A 692 18.55 -7.82 -28.66
CA PRO A 692 18.85 -6.38 -28.65
C PRO A 692 18.11 -5.70 -29.79
N VAL A 693 17.49 -4.55 -29.50
CA VAL A 693 16.67 -3.83 -30.49
C VAL A 693 16.78 -2.32 -30.30
N MET A 694 16.60 -1.62 -31.42
CA MET A 694 16.38 -0.17 -31.47
C MET A 694 14.98 0.07 -32.03
N PHE A 695 14.20 0.94 -31.38
CA PHE A 695 12.85 1.29 -31.82
C PHE A 695 12.51 2.73 -31.42
N THR A 696 11.56 3.34 -32.12
CA THR A 696 11.08 4.70 -31.82
C THR A 696 9.56 4.63 -31.62
N PRO A 697 9.05 4.67 -30.38
CA PRO A 697 7.62 4.63 -30.13
C PRO A 697 6.96 5.92 -30.62
N THR A 698 5.72 5.84 -31.10
CA THR A 698 4.95 7.02 -31.55
C THR A 698 4.10 7.65 -30.44
N ASP A 699 3.93 6.95 -29.32
CA ASP A 699 3.04 7.31 -28.22
C ASP A 699 3.67 6.92 -26.87
N ASP A 700 3.14 7.46 -25.76
CA ASP A 700 3.58 7.23 -24.38
C ASP A 700 5.06 7.62 -24.10
N ASN A 701 5.69 6.98 -23.12
CA ASN A 701 7.08 7.20 -22.74
C ASN A 701 8.03 7.16 -23.95
N TYR A 702 8.82 8.23 -24.08
CA TYR A 702 9.78 8.43 -25.16
C TYR A 702 9.15 8.52 -26.57
N ALA A 703 7.89 8.91 -26.69
CA ALA A 703 7.26 9.20 -27.97
C ALA A 703 8.16 10.06 -28.87
N ARG A 704 8.42 9.56 -30.09
CA ARG A 704 9.29 10.14 -31.13
C ARG A 704 10.78 10.23 -30.75
N VAL A 705 11.19 9.57 -29.68
CA VAL A 705 12.59 9.47 -29.25
C VAL A 705 13.07 8.04 -29.45
N THR A 706 14.22 7.86 -30.10
CA THR A 706 14.82 6.55 -30.30
C THR A 706 15.19 5.93 -28.94
N CYS A 707 14.70 4.70 -28.73
CA CYS A 707 14.97 3.86 -27.58
C CYS A 707 15.84 2.68 -28.01
N TRP A 708 16.72 2.28 -27.11
CA TRP A 708 17.45 1.03 -27.19
C TRP A 708 16.97 0.11 -26.07
N GLY A 709 16.97 -1.20 -26.30
CA GLY A 709 16.55 -2.15 -25.29
C GLY A 709 16.45 -3.56 -25.85
N VAL A 710 15.42 -4.28 -25.41
CA VAL A 710 15.23 -5.69 -25.77
C VAL A 710 13.84 -5.97 -26.33
N ARG A 711 13.78 -6.83 -27.34
CA ARG A 711 12.58 -7.54 -27.77
C ARG A 711 12.48 -8.85 -26.98
N LEU A 712 11.30 -9.13 -26.44
CA LEU A 712 10.97 -10.33 -25.71
C LEU A 712 10.32 -11.35 -26.67
N ALA A 713 11.12 -12.25 -27.22
CA ALA A 713 10.65 -13.31 -28.09
C ALA A 713 10.13 -14.49 -27.24
N VAL A 714 8.81 -14.71 -27.22
CA VAL A 714 8.20 -15.86 -26.54
C VAL A 714 8.49 -17.13 -27.34
N THR A 715 9.28 -18.04 -26.77
CA THR A 715 9.67 -19.32 -27.39
C THR A 715 8.80 -20.49 -26.92
N ASP A 716 8.21 -20.38 -25.73
CA ASP A 716 7.21 -21.32 -25.20
C ASP A 716 6.22 -20.57 -24.29
N ARG A 717 5.00 -20.39 -24.81
CA ARG A 717 3.92 -19.67 -24.12
C ARG A 717 3.41 -20.37 -22.85
N ALA A 718 3.59 -21.69 -22.72
CA ALA A 718 3.17 -22.44 -21.54
C ALA A 718 4.22 -22.35 -20.42
N ALA A 719 5.50 -22.30 -20.78
CA ALA A 719 6.61 -22.19 -19.84
C ALA A 719 6.85 -20.76 -19.33
N VAL A 720 6.65 -19.73 -20.17
CA VAL A 720 6.98 -18.35 -19.80
C VAL A 720 6.19 -17.85 -18.58
N ARG A 721 6.88 -17.08 -17.74
CA ARG A 721 6.36 -16.41 -16.54
C ARG A 721 6.58 -14.90 -16.63
N PRO A 722 5.66 -14.14 -17.26
CA PRO A 722 5.84 -12.72 -17.53
C PRO A 722 6.15 -11.86 -16.30
N VAL A 723 5.60 -12.16 -15.11
CA VAL A 723 5.90 -11.42 -13.87
C VAL A 723 7.37 -11.67 -13.47
N THR A 724 7.83 -12.91 -13.59
CA THR A 724 9.25 -13.25 -13.38
C THR A 724 10.14 -12.52 -14.37
N VAL A 725 9.73 -12.48 -15.64
CA VAL A 725 10.44 -11.76 -16.70
C VAL A 725 10.52 -10.27 -16.41
N ALA A 726 9.42 -9.65 -15.95
CA ALA A 726 9.41 -8.23 -15.57
C ALA A 726 10.40 -7.93 -14.44
N PHE A 727 10.47 -8.79 -13.41
CA PHE A 727 11.47 -8.65 -12.35
C PHE A 727 12.89 -8.87 -12.83
N ALA A 728 13.11 -9.80 -13.77
CA ALA A 728 14.42 -10.00 -14.38
C ALA A 728 14.89 -8.75 -15.15
N VAL A 729 14.01 -8.19 -15.98
CA VAL A 729 14.25 -6.95 -16.73
C VAL A 729 14.54 -5.79 -15.77
N ALA A 730 13.68 -5.56 -14.78
CA ALA A 730 13.86 -4.49 -13.82
C ALA A 730 15.14 -4.68 -12.97
N GLY A 731 15.49 -5.91 -12.60
CA GLY A 731 16.69 -6.23 -11.85
C GLY A 731 17.98 -6.01 -12.65
N ALA A 732 17.98 -6.42 -13.92
CA ALA A 732 19.10 -6.17 -14.84
C ALA A 732 19.31 -4.67 -15.06
N LEU A 733 18.22 -3.92 -15.31
CA LEU A 733 18.28 -2.46 -15.47
C LEU A 733 18.74 -1.74 -14.21
N ARG A 734 18.30 -2.19 -13.03
CA ARG A 734 18.76 -1.62 -11.76
C ARG A 734 20.24 -1.89 -11.49
N THR A 735 20.78 -2.98 -12.03
CA THR A 735 22.21 -3.33 -11.95
C THR A 735 23.04 -2.50 -12.94
N GLN A 736 22.60 -2.39 -14.19
CA GLN A 736 23.35 -1.76 -15.28
C GLN A 736 23.18 -0.24 -15.35
N HIS A 737 22.03 0.28 -14.92
CA HIS A 737 21.59 1.67 -15.12
C HIS A 737 20.95 2.24 -13.85
N ARG A 738 21.57 2.00 -12.68
CA ARG A 738 21.05 2.39 -11.35
C ARG A 738 20.69 3.88 -11.26
N ASP A 739 21.48 4.76 -11.87
CA ASP A 739 21.29 6.20 -11.77
C ASP A 739 20.15 6.71 -12.68
N GLN A 740 19.80 5.97 -13.73
CA GLN A 740 18.76 6.34 -14.69
C GLN A 740 17.43 5.65 -14.39
N PHE A 741 17.43 4.37 -14.04
CA PHE A 741 16.20 3.60 -13.86
C PHE A 741 15.42 4.04 -12.60
N ARG A 742 14.10 4.17 -12.73
CA ARG A 742 13.17 4.58 -11.65
C ARG A 742 12.08 3.53 -11.47
N PRO A 743 12.31 2.50 -10.64
CA PRO A 743 11.41 1.36 -10.52
C PRO A 743 10.23 1.57 -9.57
N GLU A 744 10.18 2.66 -8.80
CA GLU A 744 9.30 2.83 -7.63
C GLU A 744 7.82 2.64 -7.98
N ASN A 745 7.44 3.07 -9.17
CA ASN A 745 6.07 3.01 -9.68
C ASN A 745 5.61 1.60 -10.09
N ILE A 746 6.50 0.60 -10.13
CA ILE A 746 6.10 -0.81 -10.24
C ILE A 746 5.06 -1.15 -9.15
N GLN A 747 5.20 -0.58 -7.95
CA GLN A 747 4.28 -0.79 -6.84
C GLN A 747 2.82 -0.40 -7.15
N LEU A 748 2.59 0.55 -8.06
CA LEU A 748 1.23 1.00 -8.40
C LEU A 748 0.39 -0.12 -9.04
N LEU A 749 1.03 -1.04 -9.75
CA LEU A 749 0.38 -2.16 -10.41
C LEU A 749 0.69 -3.50 -9.74
N LEU A 750 1.88 -3.64 -9.13
CA LEU A 750 2.27 -4.84 -8.38
C LEU A 750 1.46 -4.98 -7.08
N VAL A 751 1.21 -3.87 -6.40
CA VAL A 751 0.36 -3.77 -5.19
C VAL A 751 0.69 -4.83 -4.15
N HIS A 752 1.98 -5.12 -3.95
CA HIS A 752 2.42 -6.11 -2.97
C HIS A 752 3.75 -5.67 -2.37
N ARG A 753 3.67 -5.11 -1.17
CA ARG A 753 4.78 -4.48 -0.46
C ARG A 753 5.96 -5.43 -0.25
N PRO A 754 5.79 -6.70 0.20
CA PRO A 754 6.92 -7.59 0.42
C PRO A 754 7.75 -7.86 -0.84
N THR A 755 7.10 -8.12 -1.98
CA THR A 755 7.81 -8.35 -3.25
C THR A 755 8.50 -7.08 -3.74
N MET A 756 7.84 -5.92 -3.62
CA MET A 756 8.47 -4.66 -4.01
C MET A 756 9.70 -4.33 -3.16
N TRP A 757 9.64 -4.63 -1.86
CA TRP A 757 10.79 -4.45 -0.97
C TRP A 757 11.93 -5.39 -1.30
N ALA A 758 11.65 -6.67 -1.52
CA ALA A 758 12.66 -7.62 -1.94
C ALA A 758 13.34 -7.12 -3.22
N PHE A 759 12.55 -6.62 -4.17
CA PHE A 759 13.06 -6.05 -5.43
C PHE A 759 13.94 -4.81 -5.20
N LEU A 760 13.51 -3.87 -4.37
CA LEU A 760 14.26 -2.66 -4.03
C LEU A 760 15.52 -2.93 -3.20
N ARG A 761 15.68 -4.10 -2.58
CA ARG A 761 16.92 -4.53 -1.89
C ARG A 761 17.88 -5.29 -2.80
N SER A 762 17.58 -5.39 -4.10
CA SER A 762 18.39 -6.18 -5.05
C SER A 762 18.45 -7.67 -4.67
N GLU A 763 17.39 -8.21 -4.06
CA GLU A 763 17.34 -9.65 -3.79
C GLU A 763 17.43 -10.43 -5.12
N PRO A 764 18.11 -11.58 -5.13
CA PRO A 764 18.15 -12.49 -6.27
C PRO A 764 16.75 -12.82 -6.82
N LEU A 765 16.64 -13.00 -8.13
CA LEU A 765 15.35 -13.19 -8.82
C LEU A 765 14.53 -14.37 -8.28
N ASP A 766 15.18 -15.47 -7.93
CA ASP A 766 14.54 -16.65 -7.34
C ASP A 766 13.86 -16.32 -6.00
N ARG A 767 14.48 -15.49 -5.17
CA ARG A 767 13.87 -14.98 -3.93
C ARG A 767 12.72 -14.02 -4.21
N LEU A 768 12.85 -13.14 -5.20
CA LEU A 768 11.75 -12.25 -5.61
C LEU A 768 10.51 -13.04 -6.04
N VAL A 769 10.72 -14.08 -6.86
CA VAL A 769 9.67 -15.00 -7.29
C VAL A 769 9.11 -15.76 -6.09
N GLY A 770 9.96 -16.21 -5.16
CA GLY A 770 9.51 -16.84 -3.92
C GLY A 770 8.55 -15.96 -3.11
N TRP A 771 8.88 -14.67 -2.92
CA TRP A 771 7.98 -13.71 -2.27
C TRP A 771 6.70 -13.46 -3.05
N ALA A 772 6.79 -13.37 -4.37
CA ALA A 772 5.64 -13.18 -5.26
C ALA A 772 4.67 -14.37 -5.22
N GLU A 773 5.15 -15.58 -4.96
CA GLU A 773 4.35 -16.80 -5.04
C GLU A 773 3.88 -17.31 -3.66
N MET A 774 4.26 -16.64 -2.57
CA MET A 774 4.02 -17.08 -1.18
C MET A 774 2.54 -17.36 -0.89
N GLU A 775 1.63 -16.52 -1.40
CA GLU A 775 0.19 -16.65 -1.16
C GLU A 775 -0.54 -17.46 -2.25
N ARG A 776 0.18 -17.95 -3.26
CA ARG A 776 -0.44 -18.61 -4.42
C ARG A 776 -1.24 -19.84 -4.02
N ALA A 777 -0.72 -20.70 -3.15
CA ALA A 777 -1.43 -21.89 -2.70
C ALA A 777 -2.75 -21.54 -1.99
N SER A 778 -2.71 -20.50 -1.14
CA SER A 778 -3.90 -19.96 -0.47
C SER A 778 -4.93 -19.46 -1.49
N PHE A 779 -4.49 -18.69 -2.48
CA PHE A 779 -5.38 -18.21 -3.54
C PHE A 779 -5.95 -19.35 -4.41
N LEU A 780 -5.15 -20.36 -4.74
CA LEU A 780 -5.60 -21.53 -5.50
C LEU A 780 -6.70 -22.30 -4.75
N ASN A 781 -6.56 -22.47 -3.44
CA ASN A 781 -7.58 -23.08 -2.60
C ASN A 781 -8.83 -22.20 -2.50
N ARG A 782 -8.65 -20.90 -2.29
CA ARG A 782 -9.73 -19.92 -2.20
C ARG A 782 -10.55 -19.86 -3.48
N ARG A 783 -9.90 -19.83 -4.65
CA ARG A 783 -10.59 -19.72 -5.94
C ARG A 783 -11.39 -20.95 -6.33
N ALA A 784 -11.02 -22.14 -5.81
CA ALA A 784 -11.65 -23.41 -6.16
C ALA A 784 -13.18 -23.40 -5.98
N SER A 785 -13.66 -22.73 -4.93
CA SER A 785 -15.10 -22.58 -4.62
C SER A 785 -15.89 -21.77 -5.65
N TYR A 786 -15.21 -21.01 -6.51
CA TYR A 786 -15.84 -20.11 -7.48
C TYR A 786 -15.66 -20.56 -8.92
N LEU A 787 -14.85 -21.59 -9.15
CA LEU A 787 -14.60 -22.11 -10.48
C LEU A 787 -15.90 -22.65 -11.10
N ILE A 788 -16.01 -22.48 -12.41
CA ILE A 788 -17.10 -22.98 -13.25
C ILE A 788 -16.56 -24.12 -14.13
N TYR A 789 -15.30 -24.00 -14.53
CA TYR A 789 -14.67 -24.89 -15.50
C TYR A 789 -13.68 -25.85 -14.82
N PRO A 790 -13.54 -27.08 -15.34
CA PRO A 790 -12.62 -28.08 -14.81
C PRO A 790 -11.14 -27.74 -15.06
#